data_AF-A0A934ASV3-F1
#
_entry.id   AF-A0A934ASV3-F1
#
_cell.length_a   1.000
_cell.length_b   1.000
_cell.length_c   1.000
_cell.angle_alpha   90.00
_cell.angle_beta   90.00
_cell.angle_gamma   90.00
#
_symmetry.space_group_name_H-M   'P 1'
#
loop_
_entity.id
_entity.type
_entity.pdbx_description
1 polymer ?
#
loop_
_entity_poly.entity_id
_entity_poly.type
_entity_poly.pdbx_seq_one_letter_code
_entity_poly.pdbx_strand_id
1 'polypeptide(L)'
;MGLRQRDNTMITNIDKLTEHGCSTEKSDKVCRSRGGESCAFDGAMIVLQPIADTAHIVHGPIACCGNSWEGRGTRSSHGTLHRMGFTTDMSELDIVYGAEKKLGAAIRETYEKVRPKAIFVYATCVSGLIGEDIASVCKKAEEELGIRVIPVSAPGFVGPKNLGNRIAGEVLLEHVIGTGTAPEEIITFPHPCPLPLGEGDSGVDINLIGEYNIAGDLYLIEPVLKRAGINIVSRMTGNATFDEITRAHQAKLNVVVCSRALINIAKGMEQKYGIPYVEVSFFGKTEMAKALRAISDQLSAVSHGLQDRIEEVIAVEEQKLYDRLRPYEHLSGKKAVLYTGGVKSWSFISALMDLGIEIVAVGTKKSTAEDEEKMKEILGNDALLVEDVTPKNLKKLLKERNADILVAGGRNQYLAIKEGYPFIDVNQERHVAYAGYDGLVNIAEQISNSIRFYEKEARGDRLLAIDKYHSSTPLAHSPLPIAPNILINPLKHSASIGAAMALQGIHNALPVLHGAQGCTFLGKVLLTKHFREPIALAGTKLFAEDVVMGSDDALLKTVRGFIGKNSPDLIGVLTSGLTEVKGDDINAVVRSLRVEGLSPAILHIPTPDYEGGLETGYAKAVEALTGIASSVHCQSGIKGQVTILAGPHLTPADFLELREIVEAFGLKPIILPDLSCLDGSRQGISPLASGGTGIQEIAAMGCSAFTLAIGRSLGPAAQTLKERFDIEYRIFDSIAGLKDTDRFMETLSMLGGKSVPARYERQRRVLVDSMRDAHAFFGRKKICIALEPDHALQTSRWVAEMAAEIPLAVVPQSSAAAELIRADSIVVGDLSAIEGELDLIISNSHAADAAEKIGSPLLQTGFPVYKVFGNTNRVTIGYRGTQSLIHEAATLFAKEVH
;
A
#
# COMPACT_ATOMS: atom_id res chain seq x y z
N MET A 1 -11.44 38.88 43.43
CA MET A 1 -10.53 38.65 42.29
C MET A 1 -10.21 37.16 42.25
N GLY A 2 -10.79 36.42 41.31
CA GLY A 2 -10.51 34.99 41.12
C GLY A 2 -9.82 34.78 39.77
N LEU A 3 -8.61 34.22 39.78
CA LEU A 3 -7.88 33.88 38.57
C LEU A 3 -8.42 32.56 38.01
N ARG A 4 -9.00 32.59 36.81
CA ARG A 4 -9.30 31.37 36.05
C ARG A 4 -7.97 30.78 35.57
N GLN A 5 -7.66 29.55 35.98
CA GLN A 5 -6.66 28.75 35.29
C GLN A 5 -7.12 28.51 33.84
N ARG A 6 -6.17 28.55 32.90
CA ARG A 6 -6.39 28.14 31.51
C ARG A 6 -6.00 26.67 31.41
N ASP A 7 -6.95 25.79 31.16
CA ASP A 7 -6.66 24.41 30.77
C ASP A 7 -5.99 24.43 29.39
N ASN A 8 -4.72 24.07 29.33
CA ASN A 8 -3.91 24.14 28.11
C ASN A 8 -2.91 22.97 28.03
N THR A 9 -3.44 21.76 28.21
CA THR A 9 -2.70 20.49 28.19
C THR A 9 -3.47 19.41 27.39
N MET A 10 -3.26 19.36 26.07
CA MET A 10 -3.77 18.30 25.17
C MET A 10 -3.04 16.96 25.37
N ILE A 11 -3.11 16.39 26.58
CA ILE A 11 -2.55 15.05 26.88
C ILE A 11 -3.64 14.08 27.41
N THR A 12 -4.81 14.57 27.82
CA THR A 12 -5.79 13.80 28.62
C THR A 12 -6.98 13.18 27.88
N ASN A 13 -6.97 13.10 26.53
CA ASN A 13 -8.01 12.38 25.77
C ASN A 13 -7.59 10.95 25.36
N ILE A 14 -6.30 10.59 25.38
CA ILE A 14 -5.86 9.20 25.10
C ILE A 14 -6.28 8.26 26.23
N ASP A 15 -6.17 8.69 27.48
CA ASP A 15 -6.56 7.87 28.65
C ASP A 15 -8.07 7.56 28.64
N LYS A 16 -8.95 8.50 28.26
CA LYS A 16 -10.39 8.22 28.09
C LYS A 16 -10.65 7.14 27.03
N LEU A 17 -9.86 7.12 25.96
CA LEU A 17 -9.98 6.17 24.84
C LEU A 17 -9.43 4.77 25.16
N THR A 18 -8.64 4.64 26.22
CA THR A 18 -8.21 3.36 26.80
C THR A 18 -9.12 2.92 27.95
N GLU A 19 -9.59 3.84 28.80
CA GLU A 19 -10.46 3.58 29.96
C GLU A 19 -11.87 3.10 29.57
N HIS A 20 -12.55 3.76 28.63
CA HIS A 20 -13.97 3.50 28.36
C HIS A 20 -14.24 2.31 27.41
N GLY A 21 -13.21 1.52 27.11
CA GLY A 21 -13.33 0.24 26.38
C GLY A 21 -13.30 -1.00 27.27
N CYS A 22 -12.80 -0.93 28.51
CA CYS A 22 -12.28 -2.10 29.22
C CYS A 22 -12.57 -2.09 30.73
N SER A 23 -13.85 -2.11 31.15
CA SER A 23 -14.20 -2.40 32.56
C SER A 23 -14.16 -3.91 32.91
N THR A 24 -14.01 -4.79 31.90
CA THR A 24 -14.02 -6.26 32.04
C THR A 24 -12.79 -6.96 31.46
N GLU A 25 -11.92 -6.28 30.71
CA GLU A 25 -10.72 -6.91 30.15
C GLU A 25 -9.60 -7.02 31.19
N LYS A 26 -9.05 -8.23 31.35
CA LYS A 26 -7.76 -8.43 32.04
C LYS A 26 -6.68 -7.63 31.33
N SER A 27 -5.78 -6.99 32.10
CA SER A 27 -4.60 -6.24 31.62
C SER A 27 -3.85 -6.89 30.47
N ASP A 28 -3.78 -8.22 30.49
CA ASP A 28 -3.05 -9.05 29.55
C ASP A 28 -3.66 -9.05 28.12
N LYS A 29 -4.93 -8.66 27.97
CA LYS A 29 -5.62 -8.56 26.66
C LYS A 29 -5.40 -7.22 25.95
N VAL A 30 -5.20 -6.11 26.68
CA VAL A 30 -4.73 -4.83 26.08
C VAL A 30 -3.41 -5.05 25.34
N CYS A 31 -2.54 -5.93 25.87
CA CYS A 31 -1.29 -6.35 25.27
C CYS A 31 -1.46 -7.18 23.97
N ARG A 32 -2.63 -7.83 23.74
CA ARG A 32 -2.95 -8.52 22.48
C ARG A 32 -3.48 -7.59 21.39
N SER A 33 -4.11 -6.46 21.75
CA SER A 33 -4.53 -5.43 20.77
C SER A 33 -3.33 -4.77 20.04
N ARG A 34 -2.15 -4.75 20.69
CA ARG A 34 -0.83 -4.44 20.08
C ARG A 34 -0.43 -5.42 18.94
N GLY A 35 -1.23 -6.46 18.70
CA GLY A 35 -1.13 -7.37 17.55
C GLY A 35 -1.80 -6.88 16.26
N GLY A 36 -2.47 -5.72 16.26
CA GLY A 36 -3.04 -5.09 15.07
C GLY A 36 -2.01 -4.93 13.94
N GLU A 37 -2.43 -4.96 12.67
CA GLU A 37 -1.48 -5.09 11.55
C GLU A 37 -0.64 -3.84 11.28
N SER A 38 -1.19 -2.66 11.56
CA SER A 38 -0.66 -1.33 11.24
C SER A 38 -0.80 -0.37 12.44
N CYS A 39 -0.32 0.87 12.31
CA CYS A 39 -0.28 1.89 13.37
C CYS A 39 -1.54 2.79 13.43
N ALA A 40 -1.61 3.64 14.47
CA ALA A 40 -2.68 4.61 14.68
C ALA A 40 -2.90 5.56 13.49
N PHE A 41 -1.84 6.10 12.87
CA PHE A 41 -1.95 6.96 11.69
C PHE A 41 -2.75 6.30 10.55
N ASP A 42 -2.43 5.05 10.19
CA ASP A 42 -3.16 4.32 9.14
C ASP A 42 -4.61 4.04 9.56
N GLY A 43 -4.87 3.77 10.84
CA GLY A 43 -6.24 3.65 11.36
C GLY A 43 -7.07 4.93 11.22
N ALA A 44 -6.48 6.08 11.56
CA ALA A 44 -7.15 7.37 11.43
C ALA A 44 -7.45 7.70 9.96
N MET A 45 -6.48 7.44 9.06
CA MET A 45 -6.67 7.57 7.62
C MET A 45 -7.73 6.60 7.06
N ILE A 46 -7.86 5.37 7.57
CA ILE A 46 -8.92 4.43 7.12
C ILE A 46 -10.31 4.99 7.38
N VAL A 47 -10.50 5.73 8.47
CA VAL A 47 -11.79 6.29 8.84
C VAL A 47 -12.03 7.62 8.14
N LEU A 48 -11.06 8.54 8.13
CA LEU A 48 -11.31 9.89 7.62
C LEU A 48 -11.09 10.02 6.12
N GLN A 49 -10.16 9.26 5.52
CA GLN A 49 -9.88 9.39 4.08
C GLN A 49 -11.10 9.13 3.18
N PRO A 50 -12.00 8.16 3.44
CA PRO A 50 -13.15 7.88 2.57
C PRO A 50 -14.15 9.02 2.30
N ILE A 51 -14.05 10.15 3.01
CA ILE A 51 -14.90 11.34 2.85
C ILE A 51 -14.51 12.04 1.53
N ALA A 52 -15.42 12.01 0.56
CA ALA A 52 -15.10 12.13 -0.86
C ALA A 52 -14.51 13.47 -1.30
N ASP A 53 -14.93 14.55 -0.63
CA ASP A 53 -14.74 15.97 -0.95
C ASP A 53 -13.79 16.70 0.02
N THR A 54 -13.05 15.96 0.83
CA THR A 54 -12.04 16.50 1.77
C THR A 54 -10.61 16.18 1.35
N ALA A 55 -9.68 17.07 1.67
CA ALA A 55 -8.24 16.84 1.47
C ALA A 55 -7.59 16.31 2.76
N HIS A 56 -6.57 15.45 2.61
CA HIS A 56 -5.93 14.73 3.71
C HIS A 56 -4.42 14.96 3.69
N ILE A 57 -3.95 15.95 4.48
CA ILE A 57 -2.54 16.36 4.56
C ILE A 57 -1.81 15.54 5.60
N VAL A 58 -0.88 14.70 5.17
CA VAL A 58 0.03 13.94 6.04
C VAL A 58 1.21 14.83 6.43
N HIS A 59 1.22 15.30 7.68
CA HIS A 59 2.31 16.13 8.20
C HIS A 59 3.43 15.24 8.76
N GLY A 60 4.46 15.02 7.94
CA GLY A 60 5.53 14.09 8.22
C GLY A 60 6.53 13.95 7.07
N PRO A 61 7.58 13.12 7.26
CA PRO A 61 8.42 12.61 6.16
C PRO A 61 7.63 11.69 5.23
N ILE A 62 8.18 11.43 4.03
CA ILE A 62 7.46 10.77 2.92
C ILE A 62 6.81 9.42 3.28
N ALA A 63 7.44 8.63 4.15
CA ALA A 63 7.08 7.23 4.40
C ALA A 63 5.60 7.00 4.77
N CYS A 64 4.96 7.93 5.49
CA CYS A 64 3.56 7.79 5.85
C CYS A 64 2.62 7.94 4.65
N CYS A 65 2.90 8.89 3.74
CA CYS A 65 2.08 9.12 2.56
C CYS A 65 2.46 8.18 1.41
N GLY A 66 3.73 8.22 0.95
CA GLY A 66 4.20 7.46 -0.21
C GLY A 66 4.03 5.93 -0.09
N ASN A 67 4.00 5.39 1.14
CA ASN A 67 3.84 3.95 1.34
C ASN A 67 2.38 3.51 1.59
N SER A 68 1.45 4.44 1.79
CA SER A 68 0.01 4.14 2.04
C SER A 68 -0.94 4.67 0.97
N TRP A 69 -0.50 5.63 0.16
CA TRP A 69 -1.27 6.23 -0.92
C TRP A 69 -1.66 5.20 -2.00
N GLU A 70 -2.81 5.43 -2.66
CA GLU A 70 -3.57 4.45 -3.46
C GLU A 70 -3.80 3.05 -2.81
N GLY A 71 -3.54 2.90 -1.50
CA GLY A 71 -3.63 1.61 -0.81
C GLY A 71 -5.07 1.11 -0.55
N ARG A 72 -6.10 1.90 -0.83
CA ARG A 72 -7.49 1.70 -0.39
C ARG A 72 -8.47 1.62 -1.57
N GLY A 73 -9.39 0.66 -1.53
CA GLY A 73 -10.40 0.41 -2.56
C GLY A 73 -11.75 1.11 -2.36
N THR A 74 -11.84 2.18 -1.56
CA THR A 74 -13.06 2.98 -1.42
C THR A 74 -13.46 3.55 -2.80
N ARG A 75 -14.76 3.50 -3.10
CA ARG A 75 -15.36 4.19 -4.26
C ARG A 75 -16.21 5.37 -3.80
N SER A 76 -16.31 6.40 -4.64
CA SER A 76 -17.28 7.48 -4.44
C SER A 76 -17.90 7.96 -5.74
N SER A 77 -19.15 8.42 -5.64
CA SER A 77 -19.92 9.15 -6.66
C SER A 77 -19.81 10.67 -6.52
N HIS A 78 -19.19 11.18 -5.46
CA HIS A 78 -19.10 12.61 -5.13
C HIS A 78 -17.75 13.25 -5.48
N GLY A 79 -16.83 12.49 -6.09
CA GLY A 79 -15.52 12.96 -6.55
C GLY A 79 -14.37 12.03 -6.16
N THR A 80 -13.16 12.40 -6.57
CA THR A 80 -11.94 11.61 -6.38
C THR A 80 -10.93 12.25 -5.41
N LEU A 81 -11.25 13.39 -4.79
CA LEU A 81 -10.31 14.16 -3.97
C LEU A 81 -9.74 13.33 -2.80
N HIS A 82 -10.57 12.50 -2.16
CA HIS A 82 -10.15 11.52 -1.17
C HIS A 82 -9.04 10.54 -1.62
N ARG A 83 -8.94 10.25 -2.93
CA ARG A 83 -7.89 9.39 -3.49
C ARG A 83 -6.56 10.11 -3.64
N MET A 84 -6.53 11.44 -3.64
CA MET A 84 -5.29 12.21 -3.77
C MET A 84 -4.46 12.14 -2.48
N GLY A 85 -3.14 12.07 -2.63
CA GLY A 85 -2.20 12.00 -1.51
C GLY A 85 -1.54 13.35 -1.28
N PHE A 86 -1.71 13.96 -0.11
CA PHE A 86 -1.05 15.23 0.23
C PHE A 86 -0.05 14.99 1.37
N THR A 87 1.17 15.48 1.24
CA THR A 87 2.17 15.40 2.33
C THR A 87 3.11 16.60 2.36
N THR A 88 3.51 17.02 3.55
CA THR A 88 4.49 18.11 3.72
C THR A 88 5.94 17.68 3.46
N ASP A 89 6.20 16.37 3.29
CA ASP A 89 7.54 15.77 3.11
C ASP A 89 8.63 16.48 3.94
N MET A 90 8.54 16.33 5.27
CA MET A 90 9.45 16.98 6.20
C MET A 90 10.89 16.56 5.89
N SER A 91 11.75 17.56 5.70
CA SER A 91 13.21 17.43 5.56
C SER A 91 13.91 17.47 6.92
N GLU A 92 15.22 17.21 6.95
CA GLU A 92 16.04 17.39 8.16
C GLU A 92 15.92 18.80 8.76
N LEU A 93 15.90 19.85 7.91
CA LEU A 93 15.76 21.24 8.37
C LEU A 93 14.39 21.49 9.03
N ASP A 94 13.34 20.88 8.51
CA ASP A 94 11.98 20.96 9.06
C ASP A 94 11.89 20.31 10.46
N ILE A 95 12.71 19.28 10.70
CA ILE A 95 12.81 18.58 12.00
C ILE A 95 13.63 19.41 13.01
N VAL A 96 14.73 20.03 12.57
CA VAL A 96 15.62 20.82 13.44
C VAL A 96 15.01 22.17 13.84
N TYR A 97 14.29 22.84 12.92
CA TYR A 97 13.75 24.20 13.14
C TYR A 97 12.24 24.26 13.35
N GLY A 98 11.52 23.14 13.20
CA GLY A 98 10.06 23.07 13.21
C GLY A 98 9.44 23.38 11.85
N ALA A 99 8.37 22.65 11.51
CA ALA A 99 7.70 22.64 10.22
C ALA A 99 6.35 23.37 10.21
N GLU A 100 5.87 23.89 11.34
CA GLU A 100 4.59 24.63 11.47
C GLU A 100 4.35 25.69 10.37
N LYS A 101 5.40 26.41 9.97
CA LYS A 101 5.33 27.40 8.86
C LYS A 101 5.12 26.72 7.50
N LYS A 102 5.81 25.61 7.24
CA LYS A 102 5.66 24.78 6.04
C LYS A 102 4.27 24.18 6.00
N LEU A 103 3.75 23.70 7.14
CA LEU A 103 2.37 23.23 7.27
C LEU A 103 1.35 24.32 6.94
N GLY A 104 1.50 25.53 7.51
CA GLY A 104 0.62 26.66 7.20
C GLY A 104 0.66 27.08 5.72
N ALA A 105 1.81 26.97 5.06
CA ALA A 105 1.91 27.16 3.61
C ALA A 105 1.24 26.01 2.83
N ALA A 106 1.49 24.76 3.23
CA ALA A 106 0.95 23.54 2.63
C ALA A 106 -0.59 23.46 2.67
N ILE A 107 -1.22 23.90 3.77
CA ILE A 107 -2.68 23.96 3.92
C ILE A 107 -3.27 24.97 2.91
N ARG A 108 -2.66 26.16 2.79
CA ARG A 108 -3.10 27.21 1.85
C ARG A 108 -2.91 26.78 0.40
N GLU A 109 -1.75 26.23 0.06
CA GLU A 109 -1.43 25.71 -1.27
C GLU A 109 -2.39 24.56 -1.66
N THR A 110 -2.74 23.69 -0.72
CA THR A 110 -3.76 22.64 -0.92
C THR A 110 -5.12 23.26 -1.22
N TYR A 111 -5.56 24.23 -0.39
CA TYR A 111 -6.84 24.90 -0.59
C TYR A 111 -6.93 25.63 -1.94
N GLU A 112 -5.88 26.35 -2.32
CA GLU A 112 -5.81 27.08 -3.59
C GLU A 112 -5.93 26.13 -4.79
N LYS A 113 -5.23 24.98 -4.76
CA LYS A 113 -5.16 24.01 -5.87
C LYS A 113 -6.42 23.15 -6.04
N VAL A 114 -7.06 22.70 -4.96
CA VAL A 114 -8.16 21.70 -5.06
C VAL A 114 -9.48 22.11 -4.39
N ARG A 115 -9.54 23.27 -3.71
CA ARG A 115 -10.76 23.84 -3.08
C ARG A 115 -11.63 22.81 -2.32
N PRO A 116 -11.05 22.08 -1.34
CA PRO A 116 -11.75 21.07 -0.56
C PRO A 116 -12.86 21.69 0.32
N LYS A 117 -13.84 20.87 0.71
CA LYS A 117 -14.85 21.25 1.72
C LYS A 117 -14.29 21.36 3.13
N ALA A 118 -13.33 20.49 3.46
CA ALA A 118 -12.55 20.52 4.68
C ALA A 118 -11.17 19.89 4.47
N ILE A 119 -10.21 20.23 5.33
CA ILE A 119 -8.84 19.69 5.31
C ILE A 119 -8.59 18.97 6.63
N PHE A 120 -8.23 17.68 6.57
CA PHE A 120 -7.73 16.93 7.72
C PHE A 120 -6.20 16.91 7.72
N VAL A 121 -5.59 17.27 8.85
CA VAL A 121 -4.13 17.38 8.99
C VAL A 121 -3.62 16.35 10.00
N TYR A 122 -2.88 15.35 9.53
CA TYR A 122 -2.46 14.20 10.33
C TYR A 122 -1.07 14.39 10.92
N ALA A 123 -0.97 14.28 12.24
CA ALA A 123 0.31 14.14 12.93
C ALA A 123 0.90 12.75 12.69
N THR A 124 2.19 12.69 12.35
CA THR A 124 2.95 11.44 12.18
C THR A 124 3.88 11.20 13.36
N CYS A 125 4.67 10.12 13.33
CA CYS A 125 5.66 9.82 14.38
C CYS A 125 6.68 10.95 14.59
N VAL A 126 7.10 11.65 13.53
CA VAL A 126 8.13 12.69 13.62
C VAL A 126 7.54 13.98 14.16
N SER A 127 6.48 14.53 13.53
CA SER A 127 5.82 15.76 14.00
C SER A 127 5.31 15.63 15.45
N GLY A 128 4.82 14.44 15.83
CA GLY A 128 4.39 14.14 17.19
C GLY A 128 5.54 13.96 18.19
N LEU A 129 6.76 13.64 17.76
CA LEU A 129 7.95 13.54 18.62
C LEU A 129 8.59 14.92 18.85
N ILE A 130 8.65 15.78 17.83
CA ILE A 130 9.17 17.15 17.97
C ILE A 130 8.18 18.10 18.68
N GLY A 131 6.89 17.74 18.74
CA GLY A 131 5.90 18.40 19.59
C GLY A 131 5.25 19.66 18.99
N GLU A 132 5.01 19.68 17.68
CA GLU A 132 4.42 20.84 16.98
C GLU A 132 2.96 21.12 17.37
N ASP A 133 2.58 22.40 17.47
CA ASP A 133 1.22 22.83 17.75
C ASP A 133 0.38 22.88 16.45
N ILE A 134 0.19 21.68 15.87
CA ILE A 134 -0.63 21.45 14.68
C ILE A 134 -2.04 22.01 14.86
N ALA A 135 -2.60 21.96 16.08
CA ALA A 135 -3.93 22.48 16.38
C ALA A 135 -4.01 24.01 16.24
N SER A 136 -3.01 24.74 16.73
CA SER A 136 -2.88 26.20 16.55
C SER A 136 -2.67 26.59 15.09
N VAL A 137 -1.88 25.82 14.32
CA VAL A 137 -1.71 26.05 12.87
C VAL A 137 -3.04 25.81 12.12
N CYS A 138 -3.73 24.70 12.40
CA CYS A 138 -5.02 24.38 11.80
C CYS A 138 -6.06 25.46 12.10
N LYS A 139 -6.16 25.91 13.36
CA LYS A 139 -7.10 26.95 13.77
C LYS A 139 -6.87 28.28 13.02
N LYS A 140 -5.61 28.71 12.89
CA LYS A 140 -5.26 29.94 12.13
C LYS A 140 -5.64 29.80 10.66
N ALA A 141 -5.37 28.64 10.05
CA ALA A 141 -5.73 28.38 8.66
C ALA A 141 -7.25 28.30 8.45
N GLU A 142 -8.02 27.79 9.40
CA GLU A 142 -9.49 27.83 9.37
C GLU A 142 -10.02 29.28 9.45
N GLU A 143 -9.45 30.10 10.34
CA GLU A 143 -9.77 31.55 10.44
C GLU A 143 -9.39 32.33 9.15
N GLU A 144 -8.31 31.94 8.45
CA GLU A 144 -7.84 32.56 7.19
C GLU A 144 -8.65 32.12 5.96
N LEU A 145 -8.98 30.82 5.85
CA LEU A 145 -9.53 30.21 4.64
C LEU A 145 -11.06 30.10 4.64
N GLY A 146 -11.72 30.21 5.81
CA GLY A 146 -13.18 30.08 5.93
C GLY A 146 -13.73 28.67 5.70
N ILE A 147 -12.86 27.66 5.69
CA ILE A 147 -13.23 26.23 5.65
C ILE A 147 -12.67 25.50 6.87
N ARG A 148 -13.25 24.36 7.22
CA ARG A 148 -12.80 23.57 8.37
C ARG A 148 -11.41 22.99 8.14
N VAL A 149 -10.48 23.24 9.05
CA VAL A 149 -9.12 22.67 9.05
C VAL A 149 -8.91 21.93 10.37
N ILE A 150 -8.88 20.61 10.30
CA ILE A 150 -9.10 19.72 11.44
C ILE A 150 -7.80 18.95 11.76
N PRO A 151 -7.20 19.15 12.95
CA PRO A 151 -6.03 18.40 13.37
C PRO A 151 -6.41 16.95 13.74
N VAL A 152 -5.59 15.99 13.33
CA VAL A 152 -5.75 14.55 13.60
C VAL A 152 -4.47 14.05 14.27
N SER A 153 -4.45 14.08 15.61
CA SER A 153 -3.30 13.61 16.39
C SER A 153 -3.30 12.08 16.50
N ALA A 154 -2.72 11.41 15.50
CA ALA A 154 -2.56 9.96 15.48
C ALA A 154 -1.11 9.47 15.17
N PRO A 155 -0.05 9.96 15.86
CA PRO A 155 1.31 9.45 15.66
C PRO A 155 1.40 7.92 15.76
N GLY A 156 2.17 7.30 14.89
CA GLY A 156 2.17 5.84 14.73
C GLY A 156 2.63 5.04 15.96
N PHE A 157 3.40 5.64 16.87
CA PHE A 157 3.82 5.01 18.13
C PHE A 157 2.75 5.06 19.25
N VAL A 158 1.72 5.91 19.11
CA VAL A 158 0.66 6.04 20.14
C VAL A 158 -0.18 4.76 20.25
N GLY A 159 -0.28 3.96 19.19
CA GLY A 159 -0.90 2.64 19.28
C GLY A 159 -1.20 1.95 17.95
N PRO A 160 -1.96 0.85 17.99
CA PRO A 160 -2.35 0.08 16.82
C PRO A 160 -3.45 0.78 16.01
N LYS A 161 -3.63 0.34 14.76
CA LYS A 161 -4.71 0.74 13.84
C LYS A 161 -6.08 0.95 14.51
N ASN A 162 -6.51 0.03 15.38
CA ASN A 162 -7.82 0.13 16.05
C ASN A 162 -7.95 1.36 16.97
N LEU A 163 -6.85 1.84 17.58
CA LEU A 163 -6.85 3.09 18.33
C LEU A 163 -6.94 4.29 17.39
N GLY A 164 -6.22 4.24 16.25
CA GLY A 164 -6.33 5.23 15.17
C GLY A 164 -7.76 5.43 14.67
N ASN A 165 -8.50 4.33 14.45
CA ASN A 165 -9.91 4.38 14.08
C ASN A 165 -10.75 5.15 15.13
N ARG A 166 -10.54 4.88 16.43
CA ARG A 166 -11.25 5.57 17.51
C ARG A 166 -10.92 7.06 17.57
N ILE A 167 -9.63 7.42 17.45
CA ILE A 167 -9.16 8.81 17.38
C ILE A 167 -9.88 9.56 16.25
N ALA A 168 -9.97 8.97 15.06
CA ALA A 168 -10.74 9.54 13.96
C ALA A 168 -12.24 9.67 14.27
N GLY A 169 -12.82 8.72 15.00
CA GLY A 169 -14.21 8.82 15.48
C GLY A 169 -14.44 9.98 16.44
N GLU A 170 -13.54 10.22 17.39
CA GLU A 170 -13.60 11.41 18.26
C GLU A 170 -13.43 12.69 17.44
N VAL A 171 -12.50 12.73 16.48
CA VAL A 171 -12.33 13.90 15.59
C VAL A 171 -13.63 14.24 14.87
N LEU A 172 -14.40 13.26 14.40
CA LEU A 172 -15.72 13.51 13.82
C LEU A 172 -16.73 14.03 14.86
N LEU A 173 -16.79 13.45 16.07
CA LEU A 173 -17.70 13.88 17.16
C LEU A 173 -17.42 15.28 17.70
N GLU A 174 -16.14 15.64 17.84
CA GLU A 174 -15.66 16.90 18.43
C GLU A 174 -15.67 18.03 17.39
N HIS A 175 -15.23 17.77 16.15
CA HIS A 175 -14.98 18.83 15.15
C HIS A 175 -15.97 18.88 13.97
N VAL A 176 -16.81 17.87 13.73
CA VAL A 176 -17.65 17.78 12.51
C VAL A 176 -19.14 17.64 12.82
N ILE A 177 -19.53 16.60 13.56
CA ILE A 177 -20.94 16.25 13.80
C ILE A 177 -21.59 17.33 14.67
N GLY A 178 -22.69 17.92 14.18
CA GLY A 178 -23.40 19.02 14.85
C GLY A 178 -23.05 20.41 14.36
N THR A 179 -22.20 20.55 13.33
CA THR A 179 -21.80 21.87 12.80
C THR A 179 -22.65 22.37 11.62
N GLY A 180 -23.45 21.50 11.00
CA GLY A 180 -24.27 21.84 9.84
C GLY A 180 -25.71 22.22 10.22
N THR A 181 -26.29 23.19 9.52
CA THR A 181 -27.71 23.56 9.67
C THR A 181 -28.63 22.62 8.87
N ALA A 182 -29.93 22.67 9.14
CA ALA A 182 -30.92 22.10 8.24
C ALA A 182 -30.89 22.88 6.89
N PRO A 183 -31.06 22.22 5.74
CA PRO A 183 -31.13 22.90 4.45
C PRO A 183 -32.41 23.75 4.36
N GLU A 184 -32.31 24.91 3.69
CA GLU A 184 -33.48 25.81 3.48
C GLU A 184 -34.55 25.21 2.57
N GLU A 185 -34.16 24.23 1.73
CA GLU A 185 -35.07 23.38 0.96
C GLU A 185 -34.97 21.93 1.45
N ILE A 186 -36.12 21.27 1.63
CA ILE A 186 -36.17 19.82 1.81
C ILE A 186 -35.68 19.19 0.50
N ILE A 187 -34.50 18.58 0.52
CA ILE A 187 -33.95 17.86 -0.64
C ILE A 187 -34.78 16.58 -0.86
N THR A 188 -35.90 16.72 -1.57
CA THR A 188 -36.59 15.59 -2.16
C THR A 188 -35.72 15.02 -3.28
N PHE A 189 -35.03 13.91 -3.02
CA PHE A 189 -34.23 13.21 -4.02
C PHE A 189 -35.09 12.88 -5.26
N PRO A 190 -34.83 13.47 -6.44
CA PRO A 190 -35.78 13.47 -7.55
C PRO A 190 -35.67 12.22 -8.42
N HIS A 191 -35.93 11.03 -7.86
CA HIS A 191 -36.06 9.79 -8.62
C HIS A 191 -37.28 8.96 -8.17
N PRO A 192 -38.19 8.60 -9.08
CA PRO A 192 -39.45 7.95 -8.73
C PRO A 192 -39.23 6.56 -8.16
N CYS A 193 -39.80 6.31 -6.98
CA CYS A 193 -39.94 4.96 -6.46
C CYS A 193 -40.95 4.17 -7.32
N PRO A 194 -40.66 2.93 -7.75
CA PRO A 194 -41.64 2.10 -8.46
C PRO A 194 -42.84 1.67 -7.60
N LEU A 195 -42.76 1.87 -6.29
CA LEU A 195 -43.84 1.64 -5.33
C LEU A 195 -44.25 3.01 -4.76
N PRO A 196 -45.52 3.41 -4.84
CA PRO A 196 -45.97 4.66 -4.26
C PRO A 196 -45.83 4.60 -2.74
N LEU A 197 -44.97 5.46 -2.17
CA LEU A 197 -45.05 5.81 -0.76
C LEU A 197 -46.44 6.40 -0.51
N GLY A 198 -47.14 5.92 0.51
CA GLY A 198 -48.46 6.44 0.86
C GLY A 198 -48.39 7.92 1.22
N GLU A 199 -49.43 8.68 0.87
CA GLU A 199 -49.51 10.11 1.20
C GLU A 199 -49.35 10.32 2.72
N GLY A 200 -48.19 10.85 3.14
CA GLY A 200 -47.88 11.18 4.53
C GLY A 200 -46.74 10.41 5.19
N ASP A 201 -46.17 9.36 4.57
CA ASP A 201 -45.02 8.63 5.12
C ASP A 201 -43.69 9.11 4.52
N SER A 202 -42.91 9.86 5.30
CA SER A 202 -41.63 10.46 4.86
C SER A 202 -40.44 9.49 4.86
N GLY A 203 -40.64 8.23 5.27
CA GLY A 203 -39.56 7.29 5.55
C GLY A 203 -38.83 7.62 6.87
N VAL A 204 -37.86 6.78 7.24
CA VAL A 204 -37.12 6.94 8.50
C VAL A 204 -35.63 7.19 8.27
N ASP A 205 -35.15 8.27 8.88
CA ASP A 205 -33.80 8.81 8.75
C ASP A 205 -32.80 8.14 9.70
N ILE A 206 -31.77 7.49 9.14
CA ILE A 206 -30.69 6.81 9.89
C ILE A 206 -29.29 7.32 9.49
N ASN A 207 -28.30 7.05 10.34
CA ASN A 207 -26.89 7.09 9.95
C ASN A 207 -26.35 5.67 9.77
N LEU A 208 -25.45 5.46 8.81
CA LEU A 208 -24.57 4.30 8.76
C LEU A 208 -23.19 4.71 9.33
N ILE A 209 -22.66 3.93 10.27
CA ILE A 209 -21.35 4.18 10.92
C ILE A 209 -20.46 2.94 10.72
N GLY A 210 -19.28 3.11 10.15
CA GLY A 210 -18.35 2.01 9.86
C GLY A 210 -18.52 1.37 8.48
N GLU A 211 -19.33 1.96 7.60
CA GLU A 211 -19.35 1.63 6.18
C GLU A 211 -18.30 2.48 5.44
N TYR A 212 -17.41 1.83 4.69
CA TYR A 212 -16.25 2.46 4.03
C TYR A 212 -16.36 2.45 2.48
N ASN A 213 -17.47 1.95 1.95
CA ASN A 213 -17.79 1.74 0.54
C ASN A 213 -16.64 1.07 -0.24
N ILE A 214 -16.05 0.03 0.35
CA ILE A 214 -14.97 -0.74 -0.28
C ILE A 214 -15.53 -1.42 -1.52
N ALA A 215 -14.89 -1.21 -2.67
CA ALA A 215 -15.30 -1.73 -3.97
C ALA A 215 -16.74 -1.40 -4.42
N GLY A 216 -17.49 -0.57 -3.69
CA GLY A 216 -18.90 -0.28 -3.97
C GLY A 216 -19.90 -1.06 -3.09
N ASP A 217 -19.50 -1.62 -1.93
CA ASP A 217 -20.42 -2.32 -1.01
C ASP A 217 -21.70 -1.54 -0.70
N LEU A 218 -21.60 -0.24 -0.44
CA LEU A 218 -22.76 0.60 -0.12
C LEU A 218 -23.75 0.66 -1.29
N TYR A 219 -23.27 0.62 -2.54
CA TYR A 219 -24.12 0.64 -3.73
C TYR A 219 -25.00 -0.61 -3.86
N LEU A 220 -24.67 -1.71 -3.16
CA LEU A 220 -25.49 -2.92 -3.07
C LEU A 220 -26.49 -2.88 -1.89
N ILE A 221 -26.12 -2.21 -0.79
CA ILE A 221 -26.93 -2.10 0.43
C ILE A 221 -28.02 -1.02 0.29
N GLU A 222 -27.63 0.16 -0.20
CA GLU A 222 -28.46 1.37 -0.21
C GLU A 222 -29.80 1.21 -0.98
N PRO A 223 -29.87 0.51 -2.14
CA PRO A 223 -31.14 0.22 -2.80
C PRO A 223 -32.07 -0.70 -2.00
N VAL A 224 -31.54 -1.58 -1.14
CA VAL A 224 -32.35 -2.43 -0.26
C VAL A 224 -32.97 -1.59 0.85
N LEU A 225 -32.16 -0.78 1.54
CA LEU A 225 -32.63 0.14 2.59
C LEU A 225 -33.68 1.12 2.05
N LYS A 226 -33.44 1.70 0.86
CA LYS A 226 -34.39 2.63 0.23
C LYS A 226 -35.75 1.98 -0.07
N ARG A 227 -35.78 0.72 -0.55
CA ARG A 227 -37.04 -0.01 -0.78
C ARG A 227 -37.80 -0.32 0.51
N ALA A 228 -37.08 -0.51 1.62
CA ALA A 228 -37.68 -0.67 2.94
C ALA A 228 -38.25 0.65 3.54
N GLY A 229 -38.06 1.80 2.89
CA GLY A 229 -38.48 3.11 3.42
C GLY A 229 -37.46 3.75 4.37
N ILE A 230 -36.20 3.31 4.34
CA ILE A 230 -35.12 3.82 5.18
C ILE A 230 -34.27 4.81 4.37
N ASN A 231 -34.13 6.03 4.89
CA ASN A 231 -33.31 7.10 4.34
C ASN A 231 -31.96 7.17 5.07
N ILE A 232 -30.85 7.38 4.35
CA ILE A 232 -29.53 7.54 4.96
C ILE A 232 -29.15 9.03 5.01
N VAL A 233 -29.19 9.60 6.20
CA VAL A 233 -28.76 10.98 6.51
C VAL A 233 -27.25 11.11 6.41
N SER A 234 -26.50 10.12 6.91
CA SER A 234 -25.04 10.13 6.87
C SER A 234 -24.39 8.76 6.73
N ARG A 235 -23.43 8.65 5.80
CA ARG A 235 -22.59 7.48 5.51
C ARG A 235 -21.19 7.68 6.13
N MET A 236 -21.04 7.50 7.43
CA MET A 236 -19.72 7.57 8.08
C MET A 236 -18.90 6.31 7.78
N THR A 237 -17.98 6.30 6.82
CA THR A 237 -17.41 7.44 6.04
C THR A 237 -17.28 7.19 4.54
N GLY A 238 -17.59 5.99 4.06
CA GLY A 238 -17.49 5.64 2.64
C GLY A 238 -18.54 6.32 1.78
N ASN A 239 -18.09 7.00 0.72
CA ASN A 239 -18.97 7.77 -0.17
C ASN A 239 -19.72 8.92 0.53
N ALA A 240 -19.29 9.34 1.72
CA ALA A 240 -19.84 10.54 2.35
C ALA A 240 -19.32 11.82 1.70
N THR A 241 -20.13 12.87 1.76
CA THR A 241 -19.65 14.26 1.68
C THR A 241 -19.39 14.82 3.08
N PHE A 242 -18.55 15.84 3.20
CA PHE A 242 -18.32 16.51 4.49
C PHE A 242 -19.63 17.08 5.07
N ASP A 243 -20.39 17.78 4.23
CA ASP A 243 -21.67 18.42 4.59
C ASP A 243 -22.73 17.42 5.08
N GLU A 244 -22.67 16.17 4.61
CA GLU A 244 -23.49 15.06 5.07
C GLU A 244 -23.14 14.62 6.51
N ILE A 245 -21.85 14.53 6.85
CA ILE A 245 -21.41 14.15 8.21
C ILE A 245 -21.73 15.25 9.22
N THR A 246 -21.66 16.53 8.84
CA THR A 246 -22.04 17.63 9.74
C THR A 246 -23.49 17.51 10.26
N ARG A 247 -24.38 16.95 9.44
CA ARG A 247 -25.82 16.78 9.69
C ARG A 247 -26.20 15.44 10.32
N ALA A 248 -25.25 14.53 10.59
CA ALA A 248 -25.53 13.22 11.18
C ALA A 248 -26.33 13.29 12.51
N HIS A 249 -26.21 14.39 13.25
CA HIS A 249 -26.98 14.68 14.47
C HIS A 249 -28.52 14.83 14.27
N GLN A 250 -29.03 14.75 13.04
CA GLN A 250 -30.45 14.90 12.71
C GLN A 250 -31.20 13.55 12.57
N ALA A 251 -30.45 12.44 12.43
CA ALA A 251 -31.00 11.10 12.28
C ALA A 251 -31.73 10.57 13.54
N LYS A 252 -32.55 9.53 13.36
CA LYS A 252 -33.31 8.87 14.44
C LYS A 252 -32.62 7.64 15.02
N LEU A 253 -31.70 7.03 14.27
CA LEU A 253 -30.95 5.83 14.68
C LEU A 253 -29.54 5.84 14.08
N ASN A 254 -28.56 5.42 14.87
CA ASN A 254 -27.20 5.14 14.41
C ASN A 254 -27.02 3.63 14.16
N VAL A 255 -26.78 3.24 12.91
CA VAL A 255 -26.57 1.84 12.52
C VAL A 255 -25.07 1.58 12.35
N VAL A 256 -24.47 0.86 13.29
CA VAL A 256 -23.04 0.56 13.31
C VAL A 256 -22.77 -0.71 12.51
N VAL A 257 -22.19 -0.53 11.32
CA VAL A 257 -21.94 -1.58 10.31
C VAL A 257 -20.58 -2.21 10.56
N CYS A 258 -20.54 -3.48 10.97
CA CYS A 258 -19.32 -4.30 11.05
C CYS A 258 -18.10 -3.65 11.75
N SER A 259 -18.30 -2.65 12.64
CA SER A 259 -17.23 -1.79 13.13
C SER A 259 -17.35 -1.39 14.61
N ARG A 260 -16.94 -2.31 15.50
CA ARG A 260 -16.61 -1.99 16.91
C ARG A 260 -15.59 -0.85 17.07
N ALA A 261 -14.83 -0.53 16.02
CA ALA A 261 -13.80 0.51 16.04
C ALA A 261 -14.38 1.93 16.04
N LEU A 262 -15.64 2.11 15.62
CA LEU A 262 -16.36 3.40 15.61
C LEU A 262 -17.58 3.43 16.53
N ILE A 263 -17.70 2.45 17.44
CA ILE A 263 -18.78 2.43 18.45
C ILE A 263 -18.71 3.64 19.40
N ASN A 264 -17.55 4.30 19.52
CA ASN A 264 -17.40 5.55 20.24
C ASN A 264 -18.20 6.69 19.59
N ILE A 265 -18.29 6.76 18.25
CA ILE A 265 -19.19 7.70 17.56
C ILE A 265 -20.62 7.47 18.00
N ALA A 266 -21.10 6.22 17.93
CA ALA A 266 -22.47 5.87 18.27
C ALA A 266 -22.82 6.20 19.73
N LYS A 267 -21.96 5.81 20.69
CA LYS A 267 -22.12 6.15 22.11
C LYS A 267 -22.04 7.66 22.37
N GLY A 268 -21.13 8.37 21.69
CA GLY A 268 -21.02 9.83 21.79
C GLY A 268 -22.26 10.55 21.26
N MET A 269 -22.87 10.05 20.17
CA MET A 269 -24.12 10.58 19.62
C MET A 269 -25.34 10.26 20.49
N GLU A 270 -25.37 9.09 21.13
CA GLU A 270 -26.38 8.76 22.14
C GLU A 270 -26.30 9.71 23.34
N GLN A 271 -25.09 9.95 23.87
CA GLN A 271 -24.87 10.85 25.01
C GLN A 271 -25.11 12.34 24.69
N LYS A 272 -24.67 12.81 23.51
CA LYS A 272 -24.69 14.24 23.13
C LYS A 272 -25.99 14.68 22.45
N TYR A 273 -26.65 13.77 21.72
CA TYR A 273 -27.83 14.06 20.90
C TYR A 273 -29.05 13.16 21.20
N GLY A 274 -28.92 12.16 22.07
CA GLY A 274 -30.02 11.24 22.41
C GLY A 274 -30.38 10.24 21.30
N ILE A 275 -29.49 10.04 20.31
CA ILE A 275 -29.74 9.16 19.17
C ILE A 275 -29.30 7.73 19.52
N PRO A 276 -30.22 6.75 19.64
CA PRO A 276 -29.89 5.37 19.95
C PRO A 276 -29.03 4.73 18.84
N TYR A 277 -28.45 3.56 19.13
CA TYR A 277 -27.67 2.81 18.14
C TYR A 277 -27.93 1.31 18.15
N VAL A 278 -27.63 0.67 17.02
CA VAL A 278 -27.68 -0.78 16.84
C VAL A 278 -26.46 -1.26 16.06
N GLU A 279 -25.85 -2.37 16.48
CA GLU A 279 -24.74 -3.02 15.75
C GLU A 279 -25.31 -4.06 14.77
N VAL A 280 -24.90 -4.00 13.50
CA VAL A 280 -25.38 -4.90 12.44
C VAL A 280 -24.26 -5.35 11.50
N SER A 281 -24.57 -6.36 10.68
CA SER A 281 -23.74 -6.82 9.57
C SER A 281 -24.58 -6.92 8.30
N PHE A 282 -24.01 -6.53 7.16
CA PHE A 282 -24.64 -6.64 5.85
C PHE A 282 -24.02 -7.75 4.97
N PHE A 283 -23.15 -8.61 5.52
CA PHE A 283 -22.52 -9.70 4.77
C PHE A 283 -23.30 -11.02 4.95
N GLY A 284 -23.79 -11.57 3.85
CA GLY A 284 -24.68 -12.73 3.84
C GLY A 284 -26.16 -12.34 3.93
N LYS A 285 -27.03 -13.22 3.45
CA LYS A 285 -28.50 -13.03 3.51
C LYS A 285 -28.99 -13.06 4.95
N THR A 286 -28.42 -13.93 5.77
CA THR A 286 -28.86 -14.15 7.16
C THR A 286 -28.61 -12.91 8.01
N GLU A 287 -27.43 -12.30 7.88
CA GLU A 287 -27.12 -11.05 8.59
C GLU A 287 -27.85 -9.85 7.99
N MET A 288 -28.01 -9.77 6.67
CA MET A 288 -28.80 -8.70 6.04
C MET A 288 -30.25 -8.68 6.53
N ALA A 289 -30.91 -9.85 6.60
CA ALA A 289 -32.27 -9.96 7.10
C ALA A 289 -32.38 -9.63 8.60
N LYS A 290 -31.40 -10.06 9.43
CA LYS A 290 -31.31 -9.66 10.84
C LYS A 290 -31.10 -8.16 11.00
N ALA A 291 -30.25 -7.55 10.18
CA ALA A 291 -29.94 -6.13 10.22
C ALA A 291 -31.17 -5.27 9.94
N LEU A 292 -31.94 -5.61 8.89
CA LEU A 292 -33.20 -4.93 8.57
C LEU A 292 -34.21 -5.04 9.73
N ARG A 293 -34.41 -6.24 10.29
CA ARG A 293 -35.29 -6.45 11.46
C ARG A 293 -34.85 -5.65 12.68
N ALA A 294 -33.57 -5.68 13.03
CA ALA A 294 -33.02 -4.94 14.16
C ALA A 294 -33.15 -3.40 14.00
N ILE A 295 -33.08 -2.89 12.77
CA ILE A 295 -33.39 -1.48 12.45
C ILE A 295 -34.88 -1.21 12.65
N SER A 296 -35.77 -2.10 12.19
CA SER A 296 -37.22 -2.00 12.40
C SER A 296 -37.61 -1.96 13.87
N ASP A 297 -37.04 -2.84 14.68
CA ASP A 297 -37.36 -2.97 16.10
C ASP A 297 -37.06 -1.68 16.88
N GLN A 298 -35.90 -1.04 16.60
CA GLN A 298 -35.50 0.23 17.20
C GLN A 298 -36.35 1.43 16.74
N LEU A 299 -36.97 1.33 15.56
CA LEU A 299 -37.78 2.40 14.94
C LEU A 299 -39.30 2.17 15.08
N SER A 300 -39.71 1.07 15.71
CA SER A 300 -41.11 0.66 15.91
C SER A 300 -41.97 1.70 16.63
N ALA A 301 -41.38 2.54 17.47
CA ALA A 301 -42.04 3.66 18.15
C ALA A 301 -42.25 4.91 17.27
N VAL A 302 -41.64 4.96 16.08
CA VAL A 302 -41.57 6.17 15.23
C VAL A 302 -42.16 5.94 13.82
N SER A 303 -42.22 4.69 13.34
CA SER A 303 -42.83 4.36 12.05
C SER A 303 -43.73 3.12 12.11
N HIS A 304 -45.01 3.31 11.79
CA HIS A 304 -45.98 2.23 11.65
C HIS A 304 -45.90 1.63 10.23
N GLY A 305 -45.90 0.30 10.11
CA GLY A 305 -45.79 -0.40 8.81
C GLY A 305 -44.37 -0.49 8.23
N LEU A 306 -43.33 -0.09 8.97
CA LEU A 306 -41.93 -0.33 8.58
C LEU A 306 -41.59 -1.84 8.57
N GLN A 307 -42.08 -2.57 9.57
CA GLN A 307 -41.83 -4.01 9.72
C GLN A 307 -42.38 -4.83 8.54
N ASP A 308 -43.63 -4.58 8.14
CA ASP A 308 -44.27 -5.31 7.04
C ASP A 308 -43.54 -5.08 5.70
N ARG A 309 -43.12 -3.85 5.43
CA ARG A 309 -42.29 -3.50 4.26
C ARG A 309 -40.93 -4.20 4.28
N ILE A 310 -40.32 -4.32 5.46
CA ILE A 310 -39.04 -5.01 5.61
C ILE A 310 -39.18 -6.51 5.32
N GLU A 311 -40.21 -7.17 5.82
CA GLU A 311 -40.46 -8.59 5.52
C GLU A 311 -40.80 -8.81 4.03
N GLU A 312 -41.54 -7.90 3.39
CA GLU A 312 -41.78 -7.94 1.93
C GLU A 312 -40.47 -7.81 1.14
N VAL A 313 -39.61 -6.84 1.50
CA VAL A 313 -38.30 -6.65 0.85
C VAL A 313 -37.39 -7.86 1.07
N ILE A 314 -37.34 -8.43 2.28
CA ILE A 314 -36.58 -9.65 2.57
C ILE A 314 -37.06 -10.81 1.69
N ALA A 315 -38.38 -11.06 1.63
CA ALA A 315 -38.94 -12.15 0.83
C ALA A 315 -38.64 -12.00 -0.68
N VAL A 316 -38.76 -10.79 -1.22
CA VAL A 316 -38.49 -10.49 -2.63
C VAL A 316 -37.00 -10.63 -2.96
N GLU A 317 -36.10 -10.16 -2.11
CA GLU A 317 -34.66 -10.24 -2.38
C GLU A 317 -34.08 -11.64 -2.12
N GLU A 318 -34.58 -12.39 -1.12
CA GLU A 318 -34.18 -13.79 -0.90
C GLU A 318 -34.64 -14.71 -2.04
N GLN A 319 -35.83 -14.49 -2.62
CA GLN A 319 -36.27 -15.24 -3.79
C GLN A 319 -35.36 -14.99 -5.00
N LYS A 320 -35.02 -13.72 -5.30
CA LYS A 320 -34.06 -13.36 -6.37
C LYS A 320 -32.67 -13.95 -6.11
N LEU A 321 -32.23 -13.95 -4.85
CA LEU A 321 -30.95 -14.51 -4.45
C LEU A 321 -30.91 -16.02 -4.71
N TYR A 322 -31.96 -16.75 -4.35
CA TYR A 322 -32.04 -18.20 -4.57
C TYR A 322 -31.86 -18.56 -6.06
N ASP A 323 -32.59 -17.87 -6.94
CA ASP A 323 -32.48 -18.08 -8.39
C ASP A 323 -31.09 -17.74 -8.95
N ARG A 324 -30.40 -16.75 -8.35
CA ARG A 324 -29.02 -16.36 -8.73
C ARG A 324 -27.92 -17.23 -8.11
N LEU A 325 -28.19 -17.90 -7.00
CA LEU A 325 -27.24 -18.81 -6.35
C LEU A 325 -27.27 -20.24 -6.90
N ARG A 326 -28.33 -20.65 -7.62
CA ARG A 326 -28.43 -21.95 -8.30
C ARG A 326 -27.18 -22.39 -9.09
N PRO A 327 -26.50 -21.53 -9.88
CA PRO A 327 -25.24 -21.88 -10.56
C PRO A 327 -24.07 -22.24 -9.63
N TYR A 328 -24.17 -21.87 -8.35
CA TYR A 328 -23.14 -21.98 -7.33
C TYR A 328 -23.43 -23.06 -6.26
N GLU A 329 -24.46 -23.90 -6.43
CA GLU A 329 -24.79 -25.01 -5.51
C GLU A 329 -23.60 -25.96 -5.25
N HIS A 330 -22.67 -26.09 -6.20
CA HIS A 330 -21.43 -26.86 -6.09
C HIS A 330 -20.42 -26.34 -5.04
N LEU A 331 -20.68 -25.17 -4.43
CA LEU A 331 -19.91 -24.66 -3.29
C LEU A 331 -20.34 -25.30 -1.96
N SER A 332 -21.53 -25.88 -1.89
CA SER A 332 -22.03 -26.53 -0.68
C SER A 332 -21.14 -27.72 -0.29
N GLY A 333 -20.71 -27.76 0.97
CA GLY A 333 -19.80 -28.79 1.50
C GLY A 333 -18.31 -28.55 1.24
N LYS A 334 -17.93 -27.46 0.53
CA LYS A 334 -16.52 -27.02 0.46
C LYS A 334 -16.06 -26.48 1.82
N LYS A 335 -14.76 -26.58 2.12
CA LYS A 335 -14.15 -26.22 3.40
C LYS A 335 -13.29 -24.96 3.31
N ALA A 336 -13.52 -23.98 4.17
CA ALA A 336 -12.75 -22.74 4.21
C ALA A 336 -11.97 -22.54 5.51
N VAL A 337 -10.74 -22.03 5.39
CA VAL A 337 -10.00 -21.44 6.51
C VAL A 337 -10.12 -19.92 6.41
N LEU A 338 -10.55 -19.29 7.50
CA LEU A 338 -10.73 -17.85 7.56
C LEU A 338 -9.62 -17.18 8.39
N TYR A 339 -8.83 -16.31 7.76
CA TYR A 339 -7.83 -15.49 8.46
C TYR A 339 -8.04 -13.99 8.28
N THR A 340 -9.07 -13.51 8.95
CA THR A 340 -9.49 -12.10 9.03
C THR A 340 -9.16 -11.47 10.38
N GLY A 341 -9.66 -10.27 10.66
CA GLY A 341 -9.48 -9.60 11.95
C GLY A 341 -10.81 -9.17 12.58
N GLY A 342 -10.96 -9.48 13.87
CA GLY A 342 -12.07 -9.04 14.72
C GLY A 342 -13.44 -9.22 14.07
N VAL A 343 -14.21 -8.13 14.07
CA VAL A 343 -15.60 -8.07 13.59
C VAL A 343 -15.80 -8.63 12.18
N LYS A 344 -14.83 -8.48 11.27
CA LYS A 344 -14.95 -9.05 9.91
C LYS A 344 -15.07 -10.58 9.92
N SER A 345 -14.49 -11.25 10.92
CA SER A 345 -14.45 -12.71 10.94
C SER A 345 -15.86 -13.31 11.01
N TRP A 346 -16.72 -12.84 11.92
CA TRP A 346 -18.08 -13.39 12.03
C TRP A 346 -18.99 -13.00 10.87
N SER A 347 -18.85 -11.79 10.32
CA SER A 347 -19.58 -11.36 9.12
C SER A 347 -19.28 -12.25 7.90
N PHE A 348 -18.01 -12.59 7.66
CA PHE A 348 -17.65 -13.52 6.58
C PHE A 348 -17.95 -14.99 6.89
N ILE A 349 -17.95 -15.42 8.17
CA ILE A 349 -18.45 -16.75 8.55
C ILE A 349 -19.90 -16.93 8.10
N SER A 350 -20.80 -16.00 8.45
CA SER A 350 -22.22 -16.13 8.07
C SER A 350 -22.41 -16.11 6.56
N ALA A 351 -21.70 -15.24 5.83
CA ALA A 351 -21.77 -15.19 4.36
C ALA A 351 -21.30 -16.50 3.71
N LEU A 352 -20.26 -17.14 4.23
CA LEU A 352 -19.78 -18.44 3.73
C LEU A 352 -20.75 -19.58 4.09
N MET A 353 -21.32 -19.57 5.30
CA MET A 353 -22.35 -20.54 5.71
C MET A 353 -23.65 -20.40 4.89
N ASP A 354 -24.03 -19.18 4.49
CA ASP A 354 -25.14 -18.94 3.57
C ASP A 354 -24.94 -19.55 2.17
N LEU A 355 -23.69 -19.82 1.77
CA LEU A 355 -23.31 -20.57 0.55
C LEU A 355 -23.14 -22.09 0.79
N GLY A 356 -23.38 -22.57 2.02
CA GLY A 356 -23.17 -23.96 2.41
C GLY A 356 -21.69 -24.35 2.62
N ILE A 357 -20.77 -23.38 2.77
CA ILE A 357 -19.33 -23.63 2.96
C ILE A 357 -19.06 -23.87 4.46
N GLU A 358 -18.35 -24.96 4.76
CA GLU A 358 -17.95 -25.36 6.12
C GLU A 358 -16.70 -24.59 6.57
N ILE A 359 -16.74 -23.95 7.75
CA ILE A 359 -15.59 -23.22 8.30
C ILE A 359 -14.77 -24.15 9.21
N VAL A 360 -13.63 -24.63 8.72
CA VAL A 360 -12.81 -25.63 9.43
C VAL A 360 -11.81 -25.03 10.41
N ALA A 361 -11.42 -23.76 10.24
CA ALA A 361 -10.62 -23.03 11.20
C ALA A 361 -10.70 -21.51 11.02
N VAL A 362 -10.57 -20.77 12.12
CA VAL A 362 -10.60 -19.30 12.15
C VAL A 362 -9.44 -18.74 12.97
N GLY A 363 -8.71 -17.78 12.40
CA GLY A 363 -7.60 -17.11 13.10
C GLY A 363 -8.07 -16.05 14.08
N THR A 364 -7.93 -16.26 15.39
CA THR A 364 -8.45 -15.33 16.43
C THR A 364 -7.45 -14.33 16.98
N LYS A 365 -6.19 -14.36 16.52
CA LYS A 365 -5.10 -13.46 16.98
C LYS A 365 -5.44 -11.96 16.99
N LYS A 366 -6.44 -11.54 16.23
CA LYS A 366 -6.88 -10.15 16.03
C LYS A 366 -8.27 -9.86 16.63
N SER A 367 -8.86 -10.81 17.33
CA SER A 367 -10.25 -10.76 17.81
C SER A 367 -10.32 -10.43 19.30
N THR A 368 -11.38 -9.76 19.74
CA THR A 368 -11.66 -9.53 21.17
C THR A 368 -12.23 -10.79 21.82
N ALA A 369 -12.38 -10.80 23.16
CA ALA A 369 -13.04 -11.89 23.87
C ALA A 369 -14.46 -12.15 23.35
N GLU A 370 -15.23 -11.08 23.16
CA GLU A 370 -16.60 -11.14 22.68
C GLU A 370 -16.70 -11.48 21.19
N ASP A 371 -15.71 -11.10 20.37
CA ASP A 371 -15.63 -11.58 18.99
C ASP A 371 -15.38 -13.10 18.96
N GLU A 372 -14.56 -13.65 19.88
CA GLU A 372 -14.38 -15.09 20.05
C GLU A 372 -15.64 -15.80 20.56
N GLU A 373 -16.47 -15.15 21.39
CA GLU A 373 -17.77 -15.67 21.83
C GLU A 373 -18.79 -15.68 20.70
N LYS A 374 -18.98 -14.56 19.98
CA LYS A 374 -19.84 -14.51 18.78
C LYS A 374 -19.41 -15.51 17.71
N MET A 375 -18.11 -15.72 17.51
CA MET A 375 -17.61 -16.76 16.60
C MET A 375 -17.99 -18.18 17.07
N LYS A 376 -17.93 -18.49 18.37
CA LYS A 376 -18.37 -19.80 18.90
C LYS A 376 -19.89 -19.99 18.78
N GLU A 377 -20.68 -18.95 19.02
CA GLU A 377 -22.14 -18.99 18.86
C GLU A 377 -22.55 -19.32 17.43
N ILE A 378 -21.85 -18.78 16.43
CA ILE A 378 -22.15 -19.01 15.01
C ILE A 378 -21.58 -20.35 14.51
N LEU A 379 -20.37 -20.73 14.94
CA LEU A 379 -19.66 -21.90 14.41
C LEU A 379 -19.99 -23.23 15.13
N GLY A 380 -20.51 -23.17 16.35
CA GLY A 380 -20.61 -24.35 17.22
C GLY A 380 -19.24 -24.89 17.67
N ASN A 381 -19.22 -26.14 18.16
CA ASN A 381 -18.04 -26.73 18.79
C ASN A 381 -16.96 -27.26 17.81
N ASP A 382 -17.27 -27.37 16.52
CA ASP A 382 -16.43 -28.12 15.56
C ASP A 382 -15.33 -27.27 14.89
N ALA A 383 -15.49 -25.94 14.83
CA ALA A 383 -14.52 -25.05 14.18
C ALA A 383 -13.35 -24.67 15.09
N LEU A 384 -12.11 -24.87 14.62
CA LEU A 384 -10.92 -24.59 15.42
C LEU A 384 -10.58 -23.09 15.43
N LEU A 385 -10.56 -22.49 16.62
CA LEU A 385 -10.00 -21.14 16.85
C LEU A 385 -8.47 -21.21 17.02
N VAL A 386 -7.72 -20.47 16.19
CA VAL A 386 -6.25 -20.57 16.12
C VAL A 386 -5.56 -19.22 16.39
N GLU A 387 -4.70 -19.17 17.42
CA GLU A 387 -3.89 -17.99 17.73
C GLU A 387 -2.61 -17.86 16.87
N ASP A 388 -1.89 -18.95 16.59
CA ASP A 388 -0.65 -18.90 15.79
C ASP A 388 -0.90 -19.19 14.32
N VAL A 389 -1.15 -18.10 13.60
CA VAL A 389 -1.41 -17.97 12.17
C VAL A 389 -0.19 -17.39 11.42
N THR A 390 1.03 -17.73 11.88
CA THR A 390 2.24 -17.52 11.08
C THR A 390 2.13 -18.26 9.74
N PRO A 391 2.77 -17.77 8.65
CA PRO A 391 2.68 -18.39 7.33
C PRO A 391 2.94 -19.92 7.31
N LYS A 392 3.93 -20.38 8.09
CA LYS A 392 4.25 -21.81 8.28
C LYS A 392 3.07 -22.60 8.88
N ASN A 393 2.44 -22.06 9.92
CA ASN A 393 1.29 -22.71 10.56
C ASN A 393 0.03 -22.61 9.70
N LEU A 394 -0.17 -21.52 8.95
CA LEU A 394 -1.32 -21.35 8.08
C LEU A 394 -1.34 -22.42 6.97
N LYS A 395 -0.19 -22.70 6.33
CA LYS A 395 -0.03 -23.83 5.41
C LYS A 395 -0.28 -25.18 6.06
N LYS A 396 0.25 -25.39 7.27
CA LYS A 396 0.02 -26.63 8.05
C LYS A 396 -1.48 -26.82 8.30
N LEU A 397 -2.18 -25.77 8.72
CA LEU A 397 -3.61 -25.76 9.03
C LEU A 397 -4.47 -26.04 7.81
N LEU A 398 -4.21 -25.39 6.67
CA LEU A 398 -4.89 -25.64 5.39
C LEU A 398 -4.81 -27.11 4.98
N LYS A 399 -3.62 -27.72 5.13
CA LYS A 399 -3.38 -29.14 4.81
C LYS A 399 -4.01 -30.10 5.84
N GLU A 400 -3.85 -29.86 7.14
CA GLU A 400 -4.38 -30.73 8.21
C GLU A 400 -5.90 -30.67 8.37
N ARG A 401 -6.57 -29.73 7.69
CA ARG A 401 -8.04 -29.61 7.67
C ARG A 401 -8.67 -29.88 6.31
N ASN A 402 -7.87 -30.24 5.30
CA ASN A 402 -8.31 -30.42 3.91
C ASN A 402 -9.18 -29.23 3.44
N ALA A 403 -8.68 -28.01 3.63
CA ALA A 403 -9.37 -26.80 3.24
C ALA A 403 -9.33 -26.61 1.71
N ASP A 404 -10.48 -26.36 1.10
CA ASP A 404 -10.61 -25.98 -0.31
C ASP A 404 -10.25 -24.52 -0.56
N ILE A 405 -10.40 -23.62 0.43
CA ILE A 405 -10.28 -22.16 0.24
C ILE A 405 -9.56 -21.50 1.44
N LEU A 406 -8.67 -20.52 1.16
CA LEU A 406 -8.26 -19.52 2.15
C LEU A 406 -8.99 -18.18 1.93
N VAL A 407 -9.67 -17.68 2.95
CA VAL A 407 -10.29 -16.35 2.95
C VAL A 407 -9.51 -15.46 3.91
N ALA A 408 -8.78 -14.45 3.40
CA ALA A 408 -7.92 -13.60 4.23
C ALA A 408 -7.65 -12.23 3.58
N GLY A 409 -6.81 -11.39 4.20
CA GLY A 409 -6.38 -10.14 3.58
C GLY A 409 -5.22 -10.30 2.59
N GLY A 410 -5.14 -9.41 1.58
CA GLY A 410 -4.17 -9.41 0.47
C GLY A 410 -2.70 -9.74 0.78
N ARG A 411 -2.18 -9.43 1.98
CA ARG A 411 -0.83 -9.85 2.42
C ARG A 411 -0.59 -11.38 2.41
N ASN A 412 -1.66 -12.18 2.47
CA ASN A 412 -1.62 -13.65 2.40
C ASN A 412 -2.05 -14.19 1.02
N GLN A 413 -2.37 -13.31 0.05
CA GLN A 413 -2.87 -13.70 -1.28
C GLN A 413 -1.86 -14.57 -2.02
N TYR A 414 -0.65 -14.03 -2.24
CA TYR A 414 0.41 -14.75 -2.92
C TYR A 414 0.90 -15.96 -2.12
N LEU A 415 0.73 -15.96 -0.79
CA LEU A 415 1.01 -17.13 0.05
C LEU A 415 0.08 -18.31 -0.28
N ALA A 416 -1.23 -18.07 -0.44
CA ALA A 416 -2.18 -19.12 -0.80
C ALA A 416 -2.06 -19.54 -2.27
N ILE A 417 -1.96 -18.57 -3.17
CA ILE A 417 -1.89 -18.80 -4.63
C ILE A 417 -0.68 -19.66 -4.99
N LYS A 418 0.50 -19.36 -4.43
CA LYS A 418 1.74 -20.14 -4.68
C LYS A 418 1.72 -21.54 -4.05
N GLU A 419 0.86 -21.76 -3.07
CA GLU A 419 0.67 -23.06 -2.41
C GLU A 419 -0.49 -23.87 -3.02
N GLY A 420 -1.10 -23.38 -4.11
CA GLY A 420 -2.16 -24.09 -4.84
C GLY A 420 -3.55 -23.99 -4.20
N TYR A 421 -3.78 -23.02 -3.31
CA TYR A 421 -5.08 -22.83 -2.65
C TYR A 421 -5.88 -21.67 -3.28
N PRO A 422 -7.16 -21.90 -3.66
CA PRO A 422 -8.15 -20.84 -3.90
C PRO A 422 -8.11 -19.76 -2.82
N PHE A 423 -8.14 -18.48 -3.23
CA PHE A 423 -7.98 -17.33 -2.34
C PHE A 423 -9.03 -16.25 -2.58
N ILE A 424 -9.60 -15.70 -1.51
CA ILE A 424 -10.50 -14.54 -1.53
C ILE A 424 -9.93 -13.42 -0.66
N ASP A 425 -9.71 -12.24 -1.25
CA ASP A 425 -9.32 -11.03 -0.49
C ASP A 425 -10.54 -10.34 0.12
N VAL A 426 -10.57 -10.23 1.44
CA VAL A 426 -11.64 -9.58 2.21
C VAL A 426 -11.17 -8.30 2.92
N ASN A 427 -9.95 -7.83 2.63
CA ASN A 427 -9.46 -6.55 3.14
C ASN A 427 -9.97 -5.34 2.34
N GLN A 428 -9.56 -4.14 2.78
CA GLN A 428 -9.86 -2.87 2.11
C GLN A 428 -9.20 -2.71 0.72
N GLU A 429 -8.37 -3.68 0.30
CA GLU A 429 -7.63 -3.69 -0.96
C GLU A 429 -8.39 -4.39 -2.09
N ARG A 430 -9.50 -5.09 -1.78
CA ARG A 430 -10.31 -5.84 -2.76
C ARG A 430 -10.96 -4.94 -3.82
N HIS A 431 -11.27 -5.53 -4.96
CA HIS A 431 -11.88 -4.86 -6.11
C HIS A 431 -13.36 -5.22 -6.36
N VAL A 432 -13.92 -6.15 -5.57
CA VAL A 432 -15.30 -6.66 -5.71
C VAL A 432 -16.10 -6.37 -4.44
N ALA A 433 -17.34 -5.91 -4.60
CA ALA A 433 -18.28 -5.67 -3.52
C ALA A 433 -18.93 -6.99 -3.05
N TYR A 434 -19.05 -7.16 -1.74
CA TYR A 434 -19.42 -8.38 -1.03
C TYR A 434 -20.57 -8.19 -0.02
N ALA A 435 -21.04 -6.95 0.20
CA ALA A 435 -22.19 -6.68 1.06
C ALA A 435 -23.55 -6.83 0.34
N GLY A 436 -24.60 -7.08 1.12
CA GLY A 436 -25.97 -7.31 0.66
C GLY A 436 -26.17 -8.67 -0.03
N TYR A 437 -27.40 -8.91 -0.50
CA TYR A 437 -27.77 -10.12 -1.24
C TYR A 437 -26.92 -10.27 -2.53
N ASP A 438 -26.72 -9.19 -3.27
CA ASP A 438 -25.89 -9.17 -4.48
C ASP A 438 -24.41 -9.47 -4.18
N GLY A 439 -23.89 -8.95 -3.06
CA GLY A 439 -22.54 -9.22 -2.62
C GLY A 439 -22.29 -10.70 -2.31
N LEU A 440 -23.29 -11.41 -1.79
CA LEU A 440 -23.23 -12.85 -1.59
C LEU A 440 -23.09 -13.63 -2.92
N VAL A 441 -23.78 -13.19 -3.98
CA VAL A 441 -23.60 -13.75 -5.33
C VAL A 441 -22.19 -13.47 -5.85
N ASN A 442 -21.65 -12.27 -5.63
CA ASN A 442 -20.28 -11.92 -6.02
C ASN A 442 -19.22 -12.75 -5.27
N ILE A 443 -19.42 -13.03 -3.97
CA ILE A 443 -18.58 -13.96 -3.21
C ILE A 443 -18.64 -15.36 -3.84
N ALA A 444 -19.84 -15.87 -4.11
CA ALA A 444 -20.04 -17.19 -4.71
C ALA A 444 -19.34 -17.31 -6.08
N GLU A 445 -19.46 -16.28 -6.93
CA GLU A 445 -18.77 -16.22 -8.22
C GLU A 445 -17.24 -16.23 -8.07
N GLN A 446 -16.68 -15.40 -7.18
CA GLN A 446 -15.24 -15.32 -6.95
C GLN A 446 -14.68 -16.65 -6.40
N ILE A 447 -15.40 -17.30 -5.47
CA ILE A 447 -15.03 -18.62 -4.94
C ILE A 447 -15.12 -19.67 -6.05
N SER A 448 -16.23 -19.72 -6.80
CA SER A 448 -16.44 -20.67 -7.88
C SER A 448 -15.37 -20.54 -8.97
N ASN A 449 -15.05 -19.32 -9.40
CA ASN A 449 -14.01 -19.07 -10.40
C ASN A 449 -12.61 -19.46 -9.88
N SER A 450 -12.32 -19.19 -8.60
CA SER A 450 -11.06 -19.60 -7.98
C SER A 450 -10.94 -21.13 -7.87
N ILE A 451 -11.97 -21.83 -7.38
CA ILE A 451 -12.01 -23.30 -7.32
C ILE A 451 -11.87 -23.90 -8.72
N ARG A 452 -12.64 -23.41 -9.71
CA ARG A 452 -12.58 -23.87 -11.10
C ARG A 452 -11.22 -23.70 -11.74
N PHE A 453 -10.43 -22.69 -11.34
CA PHE A 453 -9.06 -22.52 -11.83
C PHE A 453 -8.17 -23.69 -11.36
N TYR A 454 -8.12 -23.94 -10.05
CA TYR A 454 -7.28 -25.01 -9.49
C TYR A 454 -7.81 -26.43 -9.79
N GLU A 455 -9.12 -26.64 -9.88
CA GLU A 455 -9.71 -27.90 -10.35
C GLU A 455 -9.44 -28.16 -11.85
N LYS A 456 -9.23 -27.10 -12.66
CA LYS A 456 -8.82 -27.22 -14.07
C LYS A 456 -7.32 -27.43 -14.27
N GLU A 457 -6.44 -27.01 -13.37
CA GLU A 457 -5.02 -27.40 -13.47
C GLU A 457 -4.82 -28.93 -13.34
N ALA A 458 -5.74 -29.64 -12.68
CA ALA A 458 -5.79 -31.10 -12.68
C ALA A 458 -6.29 -31.72 -14.02
N ARG A 459 -6.78 -30.91 -14.96
CA ARG A 459 -7.29 -31.29 -16.29
C ARG A 459 -6.91 -30.21 -17.32
N GLY A 460 -5.62 -30.15 -17.65
CA GLY A 460 -5.03 -29.03 -18.39
C GLY A 460 -5.62 -28.73 -19.76
N ASP A 461 -6.53 -27.74 -19.80
CA ASP A 461 -7.05 -27.09 -21.01
C ASP A 461 -6.98 -25.56 -20.88
N ARG A 462 -6.51 -24.88 -21.95
CA ARG A 462 -6.35 -23.42 -22.04
C ARG A 462 -7.60 -22.74 -22.62
N LEU A 463 -7.82 -21.45 -22.30
CA LEU A 463 -7.98 -20.35 -23.29
C LEU A 463 -8.19 -18.95 -22.67
N LEU A 464 -7.95 -17.91 -23.48
CA LEU A 464 -8.11 -16.45 -23.22
C LEU A 464 -9.60 -16.02 -23.43
N ALA A 465 -10.09 -14.78 -23.30
CA ALA A 465 -9.56 -13.40 -23.14
C ALA A 465 -10.68 -12.50 -22.51
N ILE A 466 -10.54 -11.15 -22.50
CA ILE A 466 -11.51 -10.07 -22.87
C ILE A 466 -10.98 -8.69 -22.35
N ASP A 467 -11.40 -7.57 -22.96
CA ASP A 467 -10.76 -6.23 -22.97
C ASP A 467 -11.83 -5.08 -22.98
N LYS A 468 -11.42 -3.81 -22.77
CA LYS A 468 -12.10 -2.50 -23.09
C LYS A 468 -13.19 -1.90 -22.13
N TYR A 469 -13.50 -0.57 -22.05
CA TYR A 469 -12.90 0.79 -22.33
C TYR A 469 -13.86 1.89 -21.75
N HIS A 470 -13.44 3.18 -21.59
CA HIS A 470 -14.25 4.44 -21.82
C HIS A 470 -13.43 5.75 -21.68
N SER A 471 -13.98 6.96 -21.97
CA SER A 471 -13.24 8.10 -22.59
C SER A 471 -13.71 9.57 -22.29
N SER A 472 -12.80 10.57 -22.49
CA SER A 472 -12.99 12.05 -22.71
C SER A 472 -13.26 12.97 -21.48
N THR A 473 -12.95 14.30 -21.38
CA THR A 473 -12.35 15.39 -22.26
C THR A 473 -11.82 16.60 -21.39
N PRO A 474 -11.11 17.65 -21.92
CA PRO A 474 -10.13 18.46 -21.15
C PRO A 474 -10.36 20.01 -21.00
N LEU A 475 -9.41 20.71 -20.33
CA LEU A 475 -8.92 22.15 -20.39
C LEU A 475 -8.54 22.69 -18.97
N ALA A 476 -7.57 23.58 -18.67
CA ALA A 476 -6.47 24.29 -19.40
C ALA A 476 -5.35 24.77 -18.41
N HIS A 477 -4.24 25.36 -18.89
CA HIS A 477 -2.95 25.60 -18.17
C HIS A 477 -2.72 26.96 -17.44
N SER A 478 -1.78 26.99 -16.47
CA SER A 478 -0.91 28.15 -16.13
C SER A 478 0.31 27.77 -15.26
N PRO A 479 1.39 28.58 -15.18
CA PRO A 479 2.76 28.05 -15.02
C PRO A 479 3.41 28.13 -13.63
N LEU A 480 4.26 27.12 -13.36
CA LEU A 480 5.44 27.02 -12.47
C LEU A 480 5.51 27.83 -11.15
N PRO A 481 5.62 27.11 -10.02
CA PRO A 481 6.29 27.61 -8.81
C PRO A 481 7.53 26.80 -8.41
N ILE A 482 8.28 27.42 -7.51
CA ILE A 482 9.37 26.89 -6.66
C ILE A 482 8.94 25.59 -5.96
N ALA A 483 9.90 24.73 -5.59
CA ALA A 483 9.70 23.49 -4.84
C ALA A 483 8.57 23.63 -3.79
N PRO A 484 7.47 22.86 -3.93
CA PRO A 484 6.22 23.18 -3.26
C PRO A 484 6.26 22.88 -1.75
N ASN A 485 5.40 23.54 -0.98
CA ASN A 485 5.33 23.29 0.47
C ASN A 485 4.58 21.98 0.78
N ILE A 486 3.84 21.47 -0.21
CA ILE A 486 3.09 20.22 -0.19
C ILE A 486 3.42 19.40 -1.45
N LEU A 487 3.71 18.12 -1.29
CA LEU A 487 3.68 17.17 -2.40
C LEU A 487 2.26 16.64 -2.58
N ILE A 488 1.78 16.60 -3.83
CA ILE A 488 0.46 16.12 -4.24
C ILE A 488 0.63 14.92 -5.17
N ASN A 489 0.05 13.79 -4.80
CA ASN A 489 0.21 12.51 -5.51
C ASN A 489 1.71 12.12 -5.62
N PRO A 490 2.38 11.85 -4.49
CA PRO A 490 3.83 11.76 -4.42
C PRO A 490 4.40 10.63 -5.31
N LEU A 491 5.42 10.99 -6.10
CA LEU A 491 6.28 10.02 -6.81
C LEU A 491 7.31 9.38 -5.86
N LYS A 492 7.71 10.12 -4.81
CA LYS A 492 8.74 9.76 -3.83
C LYS A 492 8.28 8.66 -2.87
N HIS A 493 9.16 7.69 -2.64
CA HIS A 493 8.99 6.60 -1.67
C HIS A 493 10.13 6.61 -0.64
N SER A 494 9.95 5.93 0.50
CA SER A 494 10.94 5.99 1.58
C SER A 494 12.21 5.18 1.34
N ALA A 495 13.34 5.69 1.83
CA ALA A 495 14.62 4.98 1.83
C ALA A 495 14.53 3.60 2.51
N SER A 496 13.73 3.51 3.58
CA SER A 496 13.45 2.26 4.30
C SER A 496 12.85 1.16 3.41
N ILE A 497 12.05 1.49 2.38
CA ILE A 497 11.58 0.52 1.37
C ILE A 497 12.71 0.12 0.42
N GLY A 498 13.51 1.07 -0.05
CA GLY A 498 14.65 0.79 -0.94
C GLY A 498 15.65 -0.19 -0.33
N ALA A 499 16.01 0.02 0.94
CA ALA A 499 16.90 -0.90 1.66
C ALA A 499 16.25 -2.28 1.88
N ALA A 500 14.96 -2.32 2.23
CA ALA A 500 14.23 -3.59 2.38
C ALA A 500 14.09 -4.36 1.06
N MET A 501 13.99 -3.65 -0.07
CA MET A 501 13.99 -4.20 -1.43
C MET A 501 15.36 -4.78 -1.78
N ALA A 502 16.46 -4.05 -1.57
CA ALA A 502 17.81 -4.55 -1.83
C ALA A 502 18.09 -5.86 -1.08
N LEU A 503 17.72 -5.92 0.21
CA LEU A 503 17.87 -7.10 1.05
C LEU A 503 16.97 -8.29 0.64
N GLN A 504 15.97 -8.13 -0.24
CA GLN A 504 15.24 -9.28 -0.79
C GLN A 504 16.12 -10.12 -1.74
N GLY A 505 17.15 -9.53 -2.34
CA GLY A 505 18.06 -10.20 -3.28
C GLY A 505 19.30 -10.82 -2.62
N ILE A 506 19.25 -10.99 -1.29
CA ILE A 506 20.29 -11.67 -0.50
C ILE A 506 19.71 -12.95 0.09
N HIS A 507 20.43 -14.06 -0.08
CA HIS A 507 20.01 -15.36 0.39
C HIS A 507 19.92 -15.41 1.92
N ASN A 508 18.81 -15.96 2.43
CA ASN A 508 18.57 -16.20 3.85
C ASN A 508 18.66 -14.94 4.74
N ALA A 509 18.39 -13.77 4.15
CA ALA A 509 18.46 -12.48 4.83
C ALA A 509 17.14 -12.09 5.53
N LEU A 510 17.24 -11.32 6.62
CA LEU A 510 16.12 -10.69 7.31
C LEU A 510 16.29 -9.17 7.40
N PRO A 511 15.47 -8.39 6.67
CA PRO A 511 15.28 -6.97 6.96
C PRO A 511 14.47 -6.79 8.25
N VAL A 512 15.01 -6.01 9.19
CA VAL A 512 14.34 -5.61 10.44
C VAL A 512 14.24 -4.09 10.47
N LEU A 513 13.05 -3.54 10.27
CA LEU A 513 12.81 -2.11 10.39
C LEU A 513 12.56 -1.71 11.84
N HIS A 514 13.51 -0.99 12.42
CA HIS A 514 13.39 -0.41 13.76
C HIS A 514 12.46 0.82 13.71
N GLY A 515 11.34 0.75 14.44
CA GLY A 515 10.34 1.80 14.39
C GLY A 515 8.92 1.37 14.77
N ALA A 516 7.99 2.31 14.61
CA ALA A 516 6.56 2.07 14.75
C ALA A 516 6.05 1.08 13.69
N GLN A 517 5.08 0.25 14.06
CA GLN A 517 4.67 -0.90 13.24
C GLN A 517 4.13 -0.56 11.84
N GLY A 518 3.58 0.65 11.65
CA GLY A 518 2.98 1.06 10.38
C GLY A 518 3.98 1.07 9.22
N CYS A 519 5.21 1.54 9.45
CA CYS A 519 6.24 1.63 8.42
C CYS A 519 6.57 0.23 7.84
N THR A 520 6.70 -0.77 8.72
CA THR A 520 6.94 -2.17 8.36
C THR A 520 5.76 -2.76 7.58
N PHE A 521 4.52 -2.48 8.00
CA PHE A 521 3.32 -3.04 7.38
C PHE A 521 3.07 -2.47 5.98
N LEU A 522 3.08 -1.14 5.86
CA LEU A 522 2.80 -0.43 4.61
C LEU A 522 3.86 -0.77 3.55
N GLY A 523 5.15 -0.69 3.90
CA GLY A 523 6.24 -1.06 3.00
C GLY A 523 6.18 -2.52 2.55
N LYS A 524 5.82 -3.45 3.46
CA LYS A 524 5.62 -4.85 3.10
C LYS A 524 4.46 -5.05 2.11
N VAL A 525 3.32 -4.38 2.33
CA VAL A 525 2.17 -4.47 1.41
C VAL A 525 2.53 -3.93 0.02
N LEU A 526 3.22 -2.79 -0.05
CA LEU A 526 3.60 -2.19 -1.33
C LEU A 526 4.56 -3.07 -2.14
N LEU A 527 5.62 -3.58 -1.50
CA LEU A 527 6.55 -4.54 -2.12
C LEU A 527 5.83 -5.83 -2.55
N THR A 528 4.89 -6.33 -1.73
CA THR A 528 4.10 -7.53 -2.04
C THR A 528 3.20 -7.32 -3.27
N LYS A 529 2.59 -6.13 -3.41
CA LYS A 529 1.79 -5.77 -4.60
C LYS A 529 2.65 -5.65 -5.86
N HIS A 530 3.84 -5.06 -5.76
CA HIS A 530 4.73 -4.87 -6.90
C HIS A 530 5.33 -6.20 -7.43
N PHE A 531 5.94 -6.99 -6.54
CA PHE A 531 6.58 -8.25 -6.94
C PHE A 531 5.62 -9.42 -7.08
N ARG A 532 4.42 -9.33 -6.47
CA ARG A 532 3.43 -10.41 -6.45
C ARG A 532 3.97 -11.69 -5.77
N GLU A 533 4.83 -11.48 -4.77
CA GLU A 533 5.57 -12.50 -4.03
C GLU A 533 5.53 -12.24 -2.51
N PRO A 534 5.73 -13.26 -1.66
CA PRO A 534 5.97 -13.07 -0.23
C PRO A 534 7.27 -12.32 0.04
N ILE A 535 7.16 -11.18 0.74
CA ILE A 535 8.28 -10.30 1.09
C ILE A 535 8.77 -10.55 2.52
N ALA A 536 10.09 -10.72 2.69
CA ALA A 536 10.73 -10.83 4.00
C ALA A 536 10.96 -9.43 4.59
N LEU A 537 10.19 -9.07 5.62
CA LEU A 537 10.34 -7.81 6.35
C LEU A 537 9.72 -7.97 7.74
N ALA A 538 10.51 -7.73 8.77
CA ALA A 538 10.12 -7.68 10.18
C ALA A 538 10.27 -6.26 10.72
N GLY A 539 9.72 -6.00 11.91
CA GLY A 539 9.89 -4.71 12.57
C GLY A 539 9.72 -4.82 14.09
N THR A 540 10.33 -3.88 14.81
CA THR A 540 10.42 -3.94 16.28
C THR A 540 9.13 -3.50 16.99
N LYS A 541 8.27 -2.74 16.30
CA LYS A 541 6.95 -2.28 16.79
C LYS A 541 7.05 -1.39 18.05
N LEU A 542 7.73 -0.26 17.91
CA LEU A 542 7.85 0.71 19.00
C LEU A 542 6.50 1.38 19.32
N PHE A 543 6.20 1.44 20.60
CA PHE A 543 5.08 2.18 21.20
C PHE A 543 5.59 3.38 22.01
N ALA A 544 4.68 4.22 22.53
CA ALA A 544 5.02 5.39 23.32
C ALA A 544 5.96 5.10 24.49
N GLU A 545 5.86 3.92 25.13
CA GLU A 545 6.76 3.55 26.23
C GLU A 545 8.19 3.31 25.75
N ASP A 546 8.39 2.69 24.58
CA ASP A 546 9.72 2.47 23.99
C ASP A 546 10.36 3.81 23.52
N VAL A 547 9.53 4.78 23.10
CA VAL A 547 9.98 6.13 22.73
C VAL A 547 10.51 6.89 23.95
N VAL A 548 9.87 6.75 25.11
CA VAL A 548 10.26 7.45 26.35
C VAL A 548 11.37 6.72 27.12
N MET A 549 11.30 5.39 27.23
CA MET A 549 12.16 4.60 28.13
C MET A 549 13.40 4.02 27.43
N GLY A 550 13.43 3.99 26.09
CA GLY A 550 14.47 3.32 25.31
C GLY A 550 13.93 2.17 24.46
N SER A 551 14.51 1.99 23.28
CA SER A 551 14.03 1.11 22.21
C SER A 551 14.95 -0.10 21.94
N ASP A 552 16.15 -0.08 22.53
CA ASP A 552 17.20 -1.11 22.42
C ASP A 552 16.68 -2.52 22.73
N ASP A 553 15.95 -2.68 23.84
CA ASP A 553 15.40 -3.99 24.27
C ASP A 553 14.39 -4.54 23.26
N ALA A 554 13.60 -3.69 22.61
CA ALA A 554 12.67 -4.11 21.55
C ALA A 554 13.44 -4.62 20.31
N LEU A 555 14.55 -3.98 19.96
CA LEU A 555 15.44 -4.43 18.89
C LEU A 555 16.17 -5.74 19.25
N LEU A 556 16.81 -5.81 20.42
CA LEU A 556 17.48 -7.00 20.94
C LEU A 556 16.55 -8.22 20.98
N LYS A 557 15.35 -8.05 21.52
CA LYS A 557 14.33 -9.11 21.62
C LYS A 557 13.85 -9.57 20.25
N THR A 558 13.66 -8.65 19.31
CA THR A 558 13.25 -8.96 17.94
C THR A 558 14.35 -9.77 17.23
N VAL A 559 15.58 -9.26 17.23
CA VAL A 559 16.73 -9.90 16.55
C VAL A 559 17.03 -11.27 17.15
N ARG A 560 17.21 -11.38 18.48
CA ARG A 560 17.44 -12.68 19.16
C ARG A 560 16.31 -13.68 18.91
N GLY A 561 15.06 -13.19 18.84
CA GLY A 561 13.88 -14.00 18.54
C GLY A 561 13.90 -14.63 17.15
N PHE A 562 14.42 -13.93 16.14
CA PHE A 562 14.60 -14.48 14.79
C PHE A 562 15.85 -15.35 14.67
N ILE A 563 16.97 -14.98 15.31
CA ILE A 563 18.19 -15.82 15.35
C ILE A 563 17.85 -17.22 15.87
N GLY A 564 17.19 -17.31 17.03
CA GLY A 564 16.87 -18.59 17.67
C GLY A 564 15.75 -19.40 17.00
N LYS A 565 14.95 -18.82 16.10
CA LYS A 565 13.80 -19.51 15.44
C LYS A 565 14.00 -19.78 13.96
N ASN A 566 14.82 -18.98 13.29
CA ASN A 566 14.90 -18.95 11.84
C ASN A 566 16.32 -19.04 11.30
N SER A 567 17.35 -18.81 12.11
CA SER A 567 18.76 -18.93 11.71
C SER A 567 19.08 -18.23 10.38
N PRO A 568 18.81 -16.91 10.25
CA PRO A 568 19.22 -16.14 9.07
C PRO A 568 20.75 -16.11 8.96
N ASP A 569 21.25 -15.89 7.75
CA ASP A 569 22.68 -15.64 7.51
C ASP A 569 23.03 -14.15 7.57
N LEU A 570 22.05 -13.29 7.30
CA LEU A 570 22.16 -11.84 7.36
C LEU A 570 20.95 -11.23 8.07
N ILE A 571 21.19 -10.26 8.95
CA ILE A 571 20.17 -9.35 9.48
C ILE A 571 20.56 -7.93 9.10
N GLY A 572 19.73 -7.28 8.28
CA GLY A 572 19.84 -5.86 7.96
C GLY A 572 18.90 -5.07 8.87
N VAL A 573 19.46 -4.36 9.84
CA VAL A 573 18.71 -3.45 10.73
C VAL A 573 18.56 -2.11 10.02
N LEU A 574 17.33 -1.82 9.59
CA LEU A 574 16.92 -0.57 8.98
C LEU A 574 16.33 0.35 10.04
N THR A 575 16.39 1.66 9.85
CA THR A 575 15.79 2.65 10.76
C THR A 575 14.61 3.36 10.13
N SER A 576 13.78 4.00 10.96
CA SER A 576 12.67 4.83 10.53
C SER A 576 12.88 6.27 11.01
N GLY A 577 12.14 7.23 10.44
CA GLY A 577 12.17 8.62 10.88
C GLY A 577 11.93 8.78 12.39
N LEU A 578 11.19 7.88 13.05
CA LEU A 578 11.00 7.90 14.50
C LEU A 578 12.32 7.64 15.27
N THR A 579 13.07 6.62 14.85
CA THR A 579 14.27 6.15 15.58
C THR A 579 15.49 7.02 15.29
N GLU A 580 15.55 7.58 14.08
CA GLU A 580 16.57 8.57 13.69
C GLU A 580 16.38 9.88 14.46
N VAL A 581 15.16 10.44 14.53
CA VAL A 581 14.89 11.67 15.28
C VAL A 581 15.01 11.47 16.80
N LYS A 582 14.74 10.27 17.32
CA LYS A 582 15.02 9.89 18.71
C LYS A 582 16.53 9.77 19.01
N GLY A 583 17.37 9.52 18.00
CA GLY A 583 18.81 9.36 18.14
C GLY A 583 19.24 8.00 18.69
N ASP A 584 18.59 6.91 18.26
CA ASP A 584 18.90 5.55 18.74
C ASP A 584 20.29 5.06 18.28
N ASP A 585 21.19 4.70 19.20
CA ASP A 585 22.52 4.13 18.85
C ASP A 585 22.40 2.65 18.44
N ILE A 586 21.87 2.42 17.25
CA ILE A 586 21.77 1.10 16.63
C ILE A 586 23.16 0.44 16.48
N ASN A 587 24.23 1.23 16.35
CA ASN A 587 25.59 0.69 16.27
C ASN A 587 26.05 0.08 17.61
N ALA A 588 25.67 0.64 18.76
CA ALA A 588 25.88 0.01 20.07
C ALA A 588 25.06 -1.28 20.20
N VAL A 589 23.77 -1.26 19.85
CA VAL A 589 22.91 -2.45 19.92
C VAL A 589 23.43 -3.57 19.02
N VAL A 590 23.80 -3.27 17.76
CA VAL A 590 24.40 -4.24 16.83
C VAL A 590 25.73 -4.77 17.34
N ARG A 591 26.60 -3.93 17.93
CA ARG A 591 27.85 -4.39 18.59
C ARG A 591 27.57 -5.38 19.72
N SER A 592 26.51 -5.19 20.51
CA SER A 592 26.12 -6.11 21.59
C SER A 592 25.53 -7.45 21.11
N LEU A 593 25.12 -7.53 19.84
CA LEU A 593 24.55 -8.72 19.21
C LEU A 593 25.56 -9.51 18.38
N ARG A 594 26.66 -8.87 17.95
CA ARG A 594 27.73 -9.53 17.19
C ARG A 594 28.54 -10.45 18.10
N VAL A 595 28.78 -11.66 17.62
CA VAL A 595 29.77 -12.59 18.17
C VAL A 595 30.74 -12.93 17.05
N GLU A 596 32.04 -12.76 17.26
CA GLU A 596 33.03 -12.96 16.21
C GLU A 596 33.00 -14.41 15.67
N GLY A 597 33.03 -14.55 14.34
CA GLY A 597 33.04 -15.84 13.65
C GLY A 597 31.71 -16.61 13.61
N LEU A 598 30.59 -16.02 14.06
CA LEU A 598 29.28 -16.68 14.11
C LEU A 598 28.21 -15.97 13.26
N SER A 599 27.33 -16.77 12.65
CA SER A 599 26.15 -16.32 11.88
C SER A 599 24.99 -15.93 12.82
N PRO A 600 24.16 -14.93 12.50
CA PRO A 600 24.16 -14.08 11.31
C PRO A 600 25.21 -12.97 11.32
N ALA A 601 25.60 -12.52 10.12
CA ALA A 601 26.12 -11.17 9.94
C ALA A 601 25.02 -10.15 10.29
N ILE A 602 25.32 -9.13 11.09
CA ILE A 602 24.35 -8.09 11.46
C ILE A 602 24.87 -6.73 10.99
N LEU A 603 24.15 -6.10 10.06
CA LEU A 603 24.46 -4.77 9.51
C LEU A 603 23.43 -3.75 10.00
N HIS A 604 23.89 -2.55 10.30
CA HIS A 604 23.05 -1.37 10.46
C HIS A 604 23.05 -0.60 9.13
N ILE A 605 21.87 -0.22 8.65
CA ILE A 605 21.68 0.52 7.40
C ILE A 605 20.75 1.70 7.74
N PRO A 606 21.30 2.92 7.96
CA PRO A 606 20.49 4.08 8.33
C PRO A 606 19.61 4.50 7.15
N THR A 607 18.30 4.57 7.38
CA THR A 607 17.27 4.93 6.39
C THR A 607 16.30 5.99 6.94
N PRO A 608 16.77 7.19 7.31
CA PRO A 608 15.89 8.31 7.67
C PRO A 608 14.91 8.62 6.56
N ASP A 609 13.61 8.60 6.88
CA ASP A 609 12.53 8.81 5.90
C ASP A 609 12.41 10.28 5.41
N TYR A 610 13.23 11.19 5.95
CA TYR A 610 13.33 12.62 5.59
C TYR A 610 14.54 12.95 4.70
N GLU A 611 15.35 11.95 4.34
CA GLU A 611 16.54 12.10 3.50
C GLU A 611 16.46 11.18 2.27
N GLY A 612 16.62 11.76 1.07
CA GLY A 612 16.59 11.02 -0.18
C GLY A 612 15.27 10.29 -0.47
N GLY A 613 15.34 9.15 -1.16
CA GLY A 613 14.19 8.32 -1.51
C GLY A 613 14.52 6.82 -1.62
N LEU A 614 13.69 6.07 -2.35
CA LEU A 614 13.85 4.62 -2.55
C LEU A 614 15.22 4.28 -3.14
N GLU A 615 15.64 4.98 -4.19
CA GLU A 615 16.95 4.77 -4.83
C GLU A 615 18.11 4.98 -3.85
N THR A 616 18.02 6.01 -2.99
CA THR A 616 19.02 6.34 -1.96
C THR A 616 19.12 5.25 -0.90
N GLY A 617 17.98 4.77 -0.38
CA GLY A 617 17.96 3.70 0.62
C GLY A 617 18.44 2.36 0.05
N TYR A 618 18.13 2.07 -1.22
CA TYR A 618 18.68 0.91 -1.91
C TYR A 618 20.21 1.01 -2.03
N ALA A 619 20.73 2.16 -2.48
CA ALA A 619 22.17 2.39 -2.58
C ALA A 619 22.90 2.26 -1.22
N LYS A 620 22.37 2.86 -0.15
CA LYS A 620 22.89 2.71 1.23
C LYS A 620 22.94 1.25 1.68
N ALA A 621 21.95 0.44 1.30
CA ALA A 621 21.96 -1.00 1.59
C ALA A 621 23.02 -1.76 0.76
N VAL A 622 23.18 -1.46 -0.53
CA VAL A 622 24.23 -2.05 -1.38
C VAL A 622 25.61 -1.73 -0.83
N GLU A 623 25.85 -0.47 -0.48
CA GLU A 623 27.11 0.00 0.11
C GLU A 623 27.42 -0.75 1.42
N ALA A 624 26.46 -0.83 2.34
CA ALA A 624 26.62 -1.58 3.59
C ALA A 624 26.91 -3.08 3.36
N LEU A 625 26.30 -3.69 2.34
CA LEU A 625 26.57 -5.07 1.94
C LEU A 625 28.00 -5.26 1.41
N THR A 626 28.57 -4.29 0.68
CA THR A 626 30.00 -4.35 0.30
C THR A 626 30.92 -4.42 1.52
N GLY A 627 30.48 -3.94 2.68
CA GLY A 627 31.18 -4.09 3.97
C GLY A 627 31.60 -5.53 4.28
N ILE A 628 30.81 -6.52 3.86
CA ILE A 628 31.05 -7.96 4.06
C ILE A 628 32.18 -8.50 3.18
N ALA A 629 32.47 -7.86 2.04
CA ALA A 629 33.52 -8.28 1.13
C ALA A 629 34.89 -8.40 1.84
N SER A 630 35.70 -9.38 1.44
CA SER A 630 37.03 -9.62 2.00
C SER A 630 37.99 -10.18 0.94
N SER A 631 39.29 -9.97 1.13
CA SER A 631 40.36 -10.57 0.32
C SER A 631 41.11 -11.68 1.06
N VAL A 632 40.68 -12.07 2.27
CA VAL A 632 41.39 -12.96 3.21
C VAL A 632 41.75 -14.33 2.61
N HIS A 633 40.99 -14.79 1.61
CA HIS A 633 41.18 -16.07 0.94
C HIS A 633 41.79 -15.96 -0.47
N CYS A 634 42.35 -14.81 -0.85
CA CYS A 634 42.80 -14.53 -2.21
C CYS A 634 44.11 -13.72 -2.26
N GLN A 635 45.20 -14.35 -2.70
CA GLN A 635 46.49 -13.68 -2.96
C GLN A 635 46.56 -13.00 -4.34
N SER A 636 45.69 -13.39 -5.27
CA SER A 636 45.56 -12.80 -6.62
C SER A 636 44.16 -13.06 -7.16
N GLY A 637 43.49 -12.02 -7.69
CA GLY A 637 42.06 -12.06 -8.05
C GLY A 637 41.60 -13.28 -8.86
N ILE A 638 40.36 -13.72 -8.62
CA ILE A 638 39.78 -14.91 -9.24
C ILE A 638 39.56 -14.65 -10.73
N LYS A 639 40.29 -15.38 -11.57
CA LYS A 639 40.31 -15.17 -13.03
C LYS A 639 38.89 -15.24 -13.63
N GLY A 640 38.47 -14.14 -14.26
CA GLY A 640 37.18 -13.99 -14.92
C GLY A 640 36.00 -13.69 -13.98
N GLN A 641 36.20 -13.59 -12.67
CA GLN A 641 35.17 -13.14 -11.74
C GLN A 641 34.98 -11.63 -11.84
N VAL A 642 33.73 -11.17 -11.93
CA VAL A 642 33.37 -9.75 -11.94
C VAL A 642 32.24 -9.50 -10.95
N THR A 643 32.33 -8.41 -10.21
CA THR A 643 31.24 -7.93 -9.34
C THR A 643 30.30 -7.07 -10.17
N ILE A 644 29.00 -7.23 -10.01
CA ILE A 644 27.99 -6.40 -10.66
C ILE A 644 27.09 -5.80 -9.60
N LEU A 645 27.14 -4.49 -9.43
CA LEU A 645 26.22 -3.76 -8.57
C LEU A 645 25.01 -3.36 -9.43
N ALA A 646 23.82 -3.85 -9.08
CA ALA A 646 22.63 -3.79 -9.93
C ALA A 646 21.54 -2.92 -9.29
N GLY A 647 21.06 -1.90 -10.02
CA GLY A 647 20.19 -0.85 -9.49
C GLY A 647 18.72 -1.26 -9.25
N PRO A 648 17.97 -0.47 -8.44
CA PRO A 648 16.57 -0.74 -8.10
C PRO A 648 15.60 -0.59 -9.28
N HIS A 649 16.04 0.04 -10.37
CA HIS A 649 15.23 0.28 -11.56
C HIS A 649 15.06 -0.97 -12.45
N LEU A 650 15.83 -2.04 -12.19
CA LEU A 650 15.80 -3.29 -12.93
C LEU A 650 14.68 -4.22 -12.45
N THR A 651 14.03 -4.93 -13.39
CA THR A 651 13.06 -5.99 -13.05
C THR A 651 13.79 -7.28 -12.64
N PRO A 652 13.17 -8.21 -11.89
CA PRO A 652 13.73 -9.53 -11.61
C PRO A 652 14.24 -10.28 -12.85
N ALA A 653 13.53 -10.19 -13.99
CA ALA A 653 13.98 -10.77 -15.25
C ALA A 653 15.26 -10.12 -15.83
N ASP A 654 15.48 -8.83 -15.57
CA ASP A 654 16.71 -8.14 -15.97
C ASP A 654 17.94 -8.67 -15.22
N PHE A 655 17.82 -9.11 -13.96
CA PHE A 655 18.93 -9.75 -13.24
C PHE A 655 19.34 -11.08 -13.89
N LEU A 656 18.37 -11.85 -14.42
CA LEU A 656 18.63 -13.09 -15.17
C LEU A 656 19.25 -12.81 -16.55
N GLU A 657 18.69 -11.88 -17.33
CA GLU A 657 19.27 -11.49 -18.64
C GLU A 657 20.69 -10.94 -18.46
N LEU A 658 20.94 -10.12 -17.43
CA LEU A 658 22.25 -9.58 -17.08
C LEU A 658 23.28 -10.69 -16.77
N ARG A 659 22.89 -11.69 -15.98
CA ARG A 659 23.70 -12.89 -15.70
C ARG A 659 24.05 -13.63 -16.99
N GLU A 660 23.05 -13.93 -17.82
CA GLU A 660 23.22 -14.60 -19.11
C GLU A 660 24.12 -13.82 -20.09
N ILE A 661 23.98 -12.50 -20.16
CA ILE A 661 24.81 -11.64 -21.00
C ILE A 661 26.27 -11.79 -20.58
N VAL A 662 26.56 -11.64 -19.29
CA VAL A 662 27.94 -11.61 -18.76
C VAL A 662 28.61 -12.99 -18.87
N GLU A 663 27.88 -14.07 -18.55
CA GLU A 663 28.38 -15.44 -18.67
C GLU A 663 28.70 -15.83 -20.12
N ALA A 664 28.00 -15.26 -21.11
CA ALA A 664 28.29 -15.50 -22.53
C ALA A 664 29.71 -15.03 -22.95
N PHE A 665 30.27 -14.01 -22.29
CA PHE A 665 31.65 -13.58 -22.48
C PHE A 665 32.66 -14.46 -21.72
N GLY A 666 32.21 -15.48 -20.98
CA GLY A 666 33.04 -16.36 -20.16
C GLY A 666 33.46 -15.77 -18.81
N LEU A 667 32.80 -14.69 -18.40
CA LEU A 667 32.95 -14.09 -17.08
C LEU A 667 32.06 -14.82 -16.06
N LYS A 668 32.37 -14.66 -14.78
CA LYS A 668 31.60 -15.22 -13.65
C LYS A 668 31.02 -14.05 -12.84
N PRO A 669 29.74 -13.69 -13.04
CA PRO A 669 29.14 -12.55 -12.36
C PRO A 669 28.75 -12.91 -10.91
N ILE A 670 29.19 -12.09 -9.97
CA ILE A 670 28.57 -11.97 -8.65
C ILE A 670 27.72 -10.71 -8.67
N ILE A 671 26.40 -10.86 -8.73
CA ILE A 671 25.44 -9.76 -8.80
C ILE A 671 25.03 -9.35 -7.38
N LEU A 672 24.98 -8.05 -7.08
CA LEU A 672 24.65 -7.51 -5.76
C LEU A 672 23.64 -6.35 -5.85
N PRO A 673 22.49 -6.46 -5.18
CA PRO A 673 21.82 -7.70 -4.79
C PRO A 673 21.27 -8.42 -6.04
N ASP A 674 20.87 -9.68 -5.92
CA ASP A 674 20.27 -10.42 -7.03
C ASP A 674 18.77 -10.63 -6.77
N LEU A 675 17.93 -9.77 -7.37
CA LEU A 675 16.47 -9.81 -7.23
C LEU A 675 15.80 -10.81 -8.17
N SER A 676 16.54 -11.62 -8.94
CA SER A 676 15.97 -12.62 -9.86
C SER A 676 14.97 -13.57 -9.21
N CYS A 677 15.13 -13.88 -7.91
CA CYS A 677 14.22 -14.73 -7.16
C CYS A 677 12.79 -14.17 -6.99
N LEU A 678 12.56 -12.89 -7.32
CA LEU A 678 11.23 -12.25 -7.30
C LEU A 678 10.50 -12.33 -8.65
N ASP A 679 10.99 -13.16 -9.58
CA ASP A 679 10.40 -13.41 -10.90
C ASP A 679 9.16 -14.34 -10.89
N GLY A 680 8.89 -15.02 -9.78
CA GLY A 680 7.89 -16.09 -9.72
C GLY A 680 8.42 -17.40 -9.11
N SER A 681 9.74 -17.57 -9.08
CA SER A 681 10.43 -18.85 -8.80
C SER A 681 10.46 -19.27 -7.32
N ARG A 682 10.25 -18.35 -6.38
CA ARG A 682 10.26 -18.63 -4.93
C ARG A 682 9.33 -19.79 -4.56
N GLN A 683 9.92 -20.88 -4.06
CA GLN A 683 9.19 -22.07 -3.60
C GLN A 683 9.04 -22.08 -2.07
N GLY A 684 7.82 -22.36 -1.62
CA GLY A 684 7.51 -22.55 -0.21
C GLY A 684 7.56 -21.27 0.64
N ILE A 685 7.43 -21.46 1.95
CA ILE A 685 7.16 -20.39 2.91
C ILE A 685 8.38 -20.13 3.80
N SER A 686 8.94 -18.94 3.69
CA SER A 686 9.99 -18.44 4.58
C SER A 686 9.64 -17.05 5.15
N PRO A 687 9.97 -16.75 6.42
CA PRO A 687 10.00 -15.38 6.92
C PRO A 687 11.27 -14.63 6.50
N LEU A 688 12.25 -15.33 5.94
CA LEU A 688 13.53 -14.83 5.43
C LEU A 688 13.49 -14.73 3.90
N ALA A 689 14.32 -13.87 3.32
CA ALA A 689 14.49 -13.80 1.87
C ALA A 689 15.05 -15.12 1.33
N SER A 690 14.50 -15.59 0.21
CA SER A 690 14.88 -16.85 -0.43
C SER A 690 15.32 -16.63 -1.88
N GLY A 691 16.40 -17.31 -2.27
CA GLY A 691 17.15 -17.00 -3.50
C GLY A 691 18.02 -15.76 -3.36
N GLY A 692 18.63 -15.31 -4.47
CA GLY A 692 19.56 -14.18 -4.47
C GLY A 692 20.98 -14.52 -3.97
N THR A 693 21.79 -13.49 -3.80
CA THR A 693 23.24 -13.54 -3.51
C THR A 693 23.55 -14.15 -2.13
N GLY A 694 24.42 -15.15 -2.06
CA GLY A 694 24.88 -15.73 -0.79
C GLY A 694 25.94 -14.89 -0.08
N ILE A 695 25.97 -14.93 1.26
CA ILE A 695 26.96 -14.18 2.07
C ILE A 695 28.40 -14.57 1.71
N GLN A 696 28.65 -15.81 1.34
CA GLN A 696 29.97 -16.27 0.88
C GLN A 696 30.35 -15.68 -0.48
N GLU A 697 29.38 -15.41 -1.36
CA GLU A 697 29.61 -14.74 -2.64
C GLU A 697 29.91 -13.26 -2.43
N ILE A 698 29.19 -12.58 -1.51
CA ILE A 698 29.49 -11.20 -1.12
C ILE A 698 30.90 -11.11 -0.52
N ALA A 699 31.26 -12.03 0.37
CA ALA A 699 32.60 -12.12 0.93
C ALA A 699 33.67 -12.28 -0.18
N ALA A 700 33.38 -13.03 -1.25
CA ALA A 700 34.28 -13.26 -2.38
C ALA A 700 34.40 -12.08 -3.38
N MET A 701 33.60 -11.01 -3.24
CA MET A 701 33.69 -9.83 -4.14
C MET A 701 35.02 -9.09 -4.04
N GLY A 702 35.70 -9.15 -2.88
CA GLY A 702 37.06 -8.61 -2.70
C GLY A 702 38.13 -9.34 -3.52
N CYS A 703 37.74 -10.39 -4.25
CA CYS A 703 38.58 -11.18 -5.14
C CYS A 703 38.23 -10.99 -6.63
N SER A 704 37.23 -10.17 -6.96
CA SER A 704 36.81 -9.92 -8.35
C SER A 704 37.85 -9.11 -9.14
N ALA A 705 37.95 -9.35 -10.44
CA ALA A 705 38.89 -8.64 -11.31
C ALA A 705 38.41 -7.25 -11.73
N PHE A 706 37.11 -6.99 -11.69
CA PHE A 706 36.49 -5.72 -12.08
C PHE A 706 35.09 -5.58 -11.46
N THR A 707 34.61 -4.34 -11.29
CA THR A 707 33.26 -4.02 -10.82
C THR A 707 32.45 -3.26 -11.89
N LEU A 708 31.25 -3.74 -12.22
CA LEU A 708 30.30 -3.09 -13.12
C LEU A 708 29.15 -2.53 -12.28
N ALA A 709 28.96 -1.21 -12.23
CA ALA A 709 27.85 -0.59 -11.52
C ALA A 709 26.77 -0.14 -12.51
N ILE A 710 25.55 -0.63 -12.36
CA ILE A 710 24.40 -0.36 -13.25
C ILE A 710 23.42 0.53 -12.49
N GLY A 711 23.27 1.78 -12.95
CA GLY A 711 22.72 2.87 -12.15
C GLY A 711 23.84 3.67 -11.49
N ARG A 712 23.73 5.00 -11.57
CA ARG A 712 24.71 5.95 -11.03
C ARG A 712 24.59 6.07 -9.51
N SER A 713 23.42 5.79 -8.94
CA SER A 713 23.22 5.67 -7.49
C SER A 713 24.16 4.68 -6.79
N LEU A 714 24.65 3.66 -7.52
CA LEU A 714 25.57 2.65 -6.98
C LEU A 714 27.05 3.00 -7.12
N GLY A 715 27.37 4.20 -7.60
CA GLY A 715 28.75 4.72 -7.68
C GLY A 715 29.52 4.66 -6.36
N PRO A 716 28.97 5.10 -5.21
CA PRO A 716 29.64 5.04 -3.91
C PRO A 716 30.04 3.60 -3.52
N ALA A 717 29.14 2.63 -3.67
CA ALA A 717 29.43 1.22 -3.38
C ALA A 717 30.53 0.63 -4.28
N ALA A 718 30.62 1.06 -5.54
CA ALA A 718 31.72 0.68 -6.43
C ALA A 718 33.05 1.32 -5.99
N GLN A 719 33.02 2.59 -5.57
CA GLN A 719 34.16 3.29 -5.00
C GLN A 719 34.65 2.63 -3.70
N THR A 720 33.75 2.18 -2.81
CA THR A 720 34.12 1.41 -1.61
C THR A 720 34.92 0.14 -1.94
N LEU A 721 34.57 -0.57 -3.01
CA LEU A 721 35.31 -1.74 -3.47
C LEU A 721 36.69 -1.37 -4.06
N LYS A 722 36.77 -0.23 -4.78
CA LYS A 722 38.05 0.30 -5.28
C LYS A 722 38.98 0.70 -4.14
N GLU A 723 38.50 1.43 -3.15
CA GLU A 723 39.30 1.92 -2.02
C GLU A 723 39.78 0.78 -1.10
N ARG A 724 38.97 -0.27 -0.91
CA ARG A 724 39.31 -1.39 -0.01
C ARG A 724 40.12 -2.51 -0.66
N PHE A 725 39.97 -2.73 -1.97
CA PHE A 725 40.53 -3.90 -2.66
C PHE A 725 41.27 -3.57 -3.97
N ASP A 726 41.43 -2.29 -4.31
CA ASP A 726 42.02 -1.80 -5.57
C ASP A 726 41.27 -2.22 -6.86
N ILE A 727 40.07 -2.78 -6.73
CA ILE A 727 39.26 -3.28 -7.86
C ILE A 727 38.73 -2.12 -8.70
N GLU A 728 39.23 -2.00 -9.95
CA GLU A 728 38.73 -1.03 -10.93
C GLU A 728 37.24 -1.22 -11.24
N TYR A 729 36.56 -0.12 -11.56
CA TYR A 729 35.12 -0.13 -11.81
C TYR A 729 34.68 0.74 -12.99
N ARG A 730 33.48 0.46 -13.51
CA ARG A 730 32.80 1.28 -14.51
C ARG A 730 31.32 1.43 -14.16
N ILE A 731 30.85 2.68 -14.13
CA ILE A 731 29.43 3.03 -13.98
C ILE A 731 28.76 3.04 -15.36
N PHE A 732 27.57 2.45 -15.44
CA PHE A 732 26.67 2.47 -16.58
C PHE A 732 25.40 3.24 -16.20
N ASP A 733 25.26 4.43 -16.78
CA ASP A 733 24.04 5.27 -16.70
C ASP A 733 22.82 4.58 -17.33
N SER A 734 23.06 3.63 -18.23
CA SER A 734 22.05 2.78 -18.83
C SER A 734 22.70 1.53 -19.44
N ILE A 735 21.91 0.45 -19.51
CA ILE A 735 22.18 -0.75 -20.32
C ILE A 735 20.96 -1.11 -21.21
N ALA A 736 20.16 -0.09 -21.55
CA ALA A 736 19.08 -0.13 -22.54
C ALA A 736 19.32 0.96 -23.61
N GLY A 737 18.67 0.84 -24.76
CA GLY A 737 19.06 1.59 -25.96
C GLY A 737 20.20 0.91 -26.72
N LEU A 738 20.33 1.23 -27.99
CA LEU A 738 21.31 0.65 -28.91
C LEU A 738 22.75 1.02 -28.50
N LYS A 739 23.05 2.31 -28.29
CA LYS A 739 24.43 2.77 -28.03
C LYS A 739 24.95 2.36 -26.66
N ASP A 740 24.08 2.37 -25.65
CA ASP A 740 24.48 2.02 -24.29
C ASP A 740 24.56 0.50 -24.11
N THR A 741 23.71 -0.30 -24.80
CA THR A 741 23.93 -1.75 -24.91
C THR A 741 25.23 -2.08 -25.67
N ASP A 742 25.52 -1.40 -26.79
CA ASP A 742 26.79 -1.60 -27.53
C ASP A 742 28.00 -1.37 -26.62
N ARG A 743 28.01 -0.26 -25.87
CA ARG A 743 29.07 0.07 -24.92
C ARG A 743 29.21 -0.95 -23.77
N PHE A 744 28.10 -1.54 -23.32
CA PHE A 744 28.13 -2.62 -22.33
C PHE A 744 28.75 -3.90 -22.92
N MET A 745 28.33 -4.31 -24.12
CA MET A 745 28.87 -5.47 -24.84
C MET A 745 30.36 -5.30 -25.18
N GLU A 746 30.79 -4.10 -25.57
CA GLU A 746 32.22 -3.76 -25.75
C GLU A 746 33.02 -3.92 -24.45
N THR A 747 32.46 -3.47 -23.32
CA THR A 747 33.12 -3.61 -22.01
C THR A 747 33.28 -5.07 -21.61
N LEU A 748 32.24 -5.88 -21.79
CA LEU A 748 32.31 -7.32 -21.52
C LEU A 748 33.23 -8.05 -22.50
N SER A 749 33.32 -7.60 -23.75
CA SER A 749 34.27 -8.09 -24.75
C SER A 749 35.72 -7.85 -24.32
N MET A 750 36.04 -6.64 -23.84
CA MET A 750 37.36 -6.30 -23.29
C MET A 750 37.69 -7.10 -22.03
N LEU A 751 36.77 -7.22 -21.08
CA LEU A 751 36.99 -7.93 -19.81
C LEU A 751 37.10 -9.46 -20.01
N GLY A 752 36.28 -10.04 -20.88
CA GLY A 752 36.27 -11.48 -21.18
C GLY A 752 37.33 -11.94 -22.18
N GLY A 753 37.94 -11.01 -22.94
CA GLY A 753 38.88 -11.34 -24.01
C GLY A 753 38.24 -12.09 -25.18
N LYS A 754 36.93 -11.91 -25.42
CA LYS A 754 36.16 -12.57 -26.48
C LYS A 754 35.43 -11.56 -27.34
N SER A 755 35.21 -11.86 -28.62
CA SER A 755 34.28 -11.10 -29.45
C SER A 755 32.83 -11.21 -28.93
N VAL A 756 31.99 -10.25 -29.31
CA VAL A 756 30.55 -10.28 -28.98
C VAL A 756 29.92 -11.58 -29.51
N PRO A 757 29.23 -12.38 -28.68
CA PRO A 757 28.61 -13.62 -29.13
C PRO A 757 27.58 -13.39 -30.24
N ALA A 758 27.57 -14.25 -31.26
CA ALA A 758 26.69 -14.13 -32.44
C ALA A 758 25.18 -14.01 -32.11
N ARG A 759 24.74 -14.51 -30.94
CA ARG A 759 23.36 -14.31 -30.45
C ARG A 759 23.03 -12.83 -30.25
N TYR A 760 23.97 -12.07 -29.67
CA TYR A 760 23.81 -10.64 -29.39
C TYR A 760 24.04 -9.78 -30.64
N GLU A 761 24.95 -10.16 -31.54
CA GLU A 761 25.03 -9.51 -32.86
C GLU A 761 23.73 -9.64 -33.65
N ARG A 762 23.06 -10.80 -33.58
CA ARG A 762 21.74 -11.01 -34.18
C ARG A 762 20.67 -10.15 -33.49
N GLN A 763 20.61 -10.15 -32.16
CA GLN A 763 19.66 -9.30 -31.43
C GLN A 763 19.87 -7.81 -31.76
N ARG A 764 21.11 -7.33 -31.85
CA ARG A 764 21.44 -5.96 -32.25
C ARG A 764 20.89 -5.62 -33.64
N ARG A 765 21.07 -6.51 -34.62
CA ARG A 765 20.50 -6.32 -35.98
C ARG A 765 18.97 -6.25 -35.93
N VAL A 766 18.34 -7.13 -35.15
CA VAL A 766 16.88 -7.17 -34.97
C VAL A 766 16.35 -5.92 -34.26
N LEU A 767 17.07 -5.39 -33.26
CA LEU A 767 16.73 -4.10 -32.64
C LEU A 767 16.79 -2.96 -33.66
N VAL A 768 17.87 -2.85 -34.43
CA VAL A 768 18.01 -1.80 -35.46
C VAL A 768 16.89 -1.88 -36.51
N ASP A 769 16.44 -3.09 -36.85
CA ASP A 769 15.29 -3.32 -37.73
C ASP A 769 13.98 -2.82 -37.08
N SER A 770 13.70 -3.26 -35.85
CA SER A 770 12.53 -2.80 -35.06
C SER A 770 12.50 -1.30 -34.83
N MET A 771 13.66 -0.65 -34.64
CA MET A 771 13.74 0.81 -34.56
C MET A 771 13.31 1.47 -35.88
N ARG A 772 13.65 0.89 -37.04
CA ARG A 772 13.21 1.40 -38.35
C ARG A 772 11.73 1.15 -38.59
N ASP A 773 11.18 0.02 -38.17
CA ASP A 773 9.74 -0.23 -38.26
C ASP A 773 8.94 0.75 -37.38
N ALA A 774 9.45 1.03 -36.18
CA ALA A 774 8.74 1.84 -35.19
C ALA A 774 8.95 3.36 -35.30
N HIS A 775 10.05 3.86 -35.89
CA HIS A 775 10.44 5.29 -35.79
C HIS A 775 9.33 6.28 -36.22
N ALA A 776 8.51 5.93 -37.20
CA ALA A 776 7.42 6.77 -37.69
C ALA A 776 6.34 7.04 -36.63
N PHE A 777 6.19 6.16 -35.63
CA PHE A 777 5.28 6.33 -34.51
C PHE A 777 5.87 7.17 -33.36
N PHE A 778 7.20 7.37 -33.32
CA PHE A 778 7.89 8.14 -32.26
C PHE A 778 8.28 9.56 -32.70
N GLY A 779 8.52 9.79 -33.99
CA GLY A 779 9.05 11.06 -34.48
C GLY A 779 8.21 12.27 -34.05
N ARG A 780 8.81 13.16 -33.23
CA ARG A 780 8.15 14.33 -32.62
C ARG A 780 6.98 14.04 -31.67
N LYS A 781 6.81 12.79 -31.21
CA LYS A 781 5.90 12.51 -30.09
C LYS A 781 6.47 13.10 -28.80
N LYS A 782 5.64 13.77 -28.01
CA LYS A 782 5.97 14.37 -26.72
C LYS A 782 5.77 13.34 -25.62
N ILE A 783 6.85 12.91 -24.98
CA ILE A 783 6.83 11.86 -23.96
C ILE A 783 7.23 12.45 -22.60
N CYS A 784 6.38 12.32 -21.59
CA CYS A 784 6.74 12.64 -20.22
C CYS A 784 7.32 11.41 -19.51
N ILE A 785 8.40 11.59 -18.76
CA ILE A 785 9.02 10.54 -17.94
C ILE A 785 8.84 10.92 -16.47
N ALA A 786 8.21 10.08 -15.65
CA ALA A 786 8.05 10.33 -14.22
C ALA A 786 8.50 9.09 -13.41
N LEU A 787 9.77 9.03 -13.03
CA LEU A 787 10.42 7.82 -12.48
C LEU A 787 11.53 8.18 -11.46
N GLU A 788 12.05 7.17 -10.74
CA GLU A 788 13.29 7.30 -9.95
C GLU A 788 14.48 7.70 -10.86
N PRO A 789 15.48 8.46 -10.35
CA PRO A 789 16.47 9.13 -11.20
C PRO A 789 17.27 8.24 -12.16
N ASP A 790 17.81 7.10 -11.72
CA ASP A 790 18.55 6.19 -12.62
C ASP A 790 17.63 5.60 -13.70
N HIS A 791 16.36 5.32 -13.37
CA HIS A 791 15.39 4.82 -14.33
C HIS A 791 14.97 5.90 -15.34
N ALA A 792 14.76 7.13 -14.87
CA ALA A 792 14.46 8.27 -15.74
C ALA A 792 15.63 8.54 -16.70
N LEU A 793 16.87 8.47 -16.20
CA LEU A 793 18.08 8.58 -17.01
C LEU A 793 18.15 7.49 -18.09
N GLN A 794 18.05 6.21 -17.72
CA GLN A 794 17.99 5.09 -18.66
C GLN A 794 16.86 5.27 -19.70
N THR A 795 15.67 5.67 -19.26
CA THR A 795 14.50 5.81 -20.14
C THR A 795 14.71 6.94 -21.16
N SER A 796 15.16 8.11 -20.71
CA SER A 796 15.40 9.26 -21.59
C SER A 796 16.40 8.98 -22.70
N ARG A 797 17.33 8.03 -22.49
CA ARG A 797 18.39 7.72 -23.45
C ARG A 797 17.89 6.88 -24.61
N TRP A 798 17.12 5.81 -24.37
CA TRP A 798 16.55 5.00 -25.45
C TRP A 798 15.39 5.71 -26.15
N VAL A 799 14.60 6.50 -25.42
CA VAL A 799 13.53 7.34 -26.01
C VAL A 799 14.12 8.36 -26.98
N ALA A 800 15.21 9.05 -26.59
CA ALA A 800 15.91 9.98 -27.47
C ALA A 800 16.56 9.31 -28.71
N GLU A 801 16.89 8.01 -28.65
CA GLU A 801 17.35 7.26 -29.83
C GLU A 801 16.23 6.98 -30.85
N MET A 802 14.96 7.04 -30.42
CA MET A 802 13.78 6.94 -31.29
C MET A 802 13.31 8.29 -31.85
N ALA A 803 14.03 9.39 -31.57
CA ALA A 803 13.70 10.76 -32.01
C ALA A 803 12.31 11.27 -31.55
N ALA A 804 11.86 10.80 -30.38
CA ALA A 804 10.79 11.42 -29.62
C ALA A 804 11.32 12.62 -28.80
N GLU A 805 10.44 13.57 -28.52
CA GLU A 805 10.70 14.76 -27.71
C GLU A 805 10.34 14.46 -26.25
N ILE A 806 11.16 14.92 -25.30
CA ILE A 806 10.93 14.71 -23.86
C ILE A 806 10.80 16.10 -23.22
N PRO A 807 9.62 16.75 -23.33
CA PRO A 807 9.45 18.12 -22.83
C PRO A 807 9.52 18.22 -21.31
N LEU A 808 9.23 17.12 -20.61
CA LEU A 808 9.19 17.05 -19.15
C LEU A 808 9.71 15.71 -18.63
N ALA A 809 10.63 15.78 -17.69
CA ALA A 809 10.95 14.70 -16.77
C ALA A 809 10.63 15.10 -15.33
N VAL A 810 9.93 14.25 -14.59
CA VAL A 810 9.66 14.41 -13.16
C VAL A 810 10.44 13.34 -12.39
N VAL A 811 11.17 13.76 -11.36
CA VAL A 811 11.93 12.87 -10.47
C VAL A 811 11.60 13.15 -9.01
N PRO A 812 11.62 12.14 -8.12
CA PRO A 812 11.23 12.31 -6.71
C PRO A 812 12.29 13.02 -5.86
N GLN A 813 13.51 13.17 -6.36
CA GLN A 813 14.64 13.80 -5.68
C GLN A 813 15.67 14.31 -6.68
N SER A 814 16.50 15.28 -6.26
CA SER A 814 17.71 15.65 -7.00
C SER A 814 18.80 14.59 -6.82
N SER A 815 19.53 14.27 -7.88
CA SER A 815 20.71 13.40 -7.83
C SER A 815 21.62 13.62 -9.04
N ALA A 816 22.85 13.12 -9.00
CA ALA A 816 23.77 13.14 -10.14
C ALA A 816 23.26 12.34 -11.36
N ALA A 817 22.23 11.50 -11.21
CA ALA A 817 21.54 10.87 -12.34
C ALA A 817 20.47 11.81 -12.93
N ALA A 818 19.76 12.55 -12.09
CA ALA A 818 18.74 13.52 -12.52
C ALA A 818 19.34 14.60 -13.44
N GLU A 819 20.51 15.12 -13.12
CA GLU A 819 21.23 16.13 -13.92
C GLU A 819 21.61 15.67 -15.34
N LEU A 820 21.58 14.36 -15.62
CA LEU A 820 21.97 13.76 -16.90
C LEU A 820 20.78 13.32 -17.77
N ILE A 821 19.55 13.47 -17.27
CA ILE A 821 18.33 13.10 -17.99
C ILE A 821 18.21 13.94 -19.27
N ARG A 822 17.91 13.29 -20.39
CA ARG A 822 17.66 13.99 -21.67
C ARG A 822 16.22 14.47 -21.73
N ALA A 823 15.92 15.61 -21.12
CA ALA A 823 14.63 16.28 -21.18
C ALA A 823 14.82 17.80 -21.29
N ASP A 824 13.83 18.50 -21.86
CA ASP A 824 13.86 19.96 -21.99
C ASP A 824 13.66 20.66 -20.64
N SER A 825 12.87 20.04 -19.76
CA SER A 825 12.63 20.45 -18.38
C SER A 825 12.73 19.25 -17.44
N ILE A 826 13.39 19.43 -16.30
CA ILE A 826 13.52 18.43 -15.24
C ILE A 826 12.97 19.03 -13.94
N VAL A 827 11.93 18.41 -13.39
CA VAL A 827 11.25 18.84 -12.17
C VAL A 827 11.52 17.84 -11.06
N VAL A 828 12.06 18.31 -9.94
CA VAL A 828 12.09 17.54 -8.69
C VAL A 828 10.75 17.76 -7.99
N GLY A 829 9.92 16.71 -7.88
CA GLY A 829 8.56 16.85 -7.40
C GLY A 829 7.72 15.57 -7.46
N ASP A 830 6.45 15.73 -7.81
CA ASP A 830 5.40 14.70 -7.69
C ASP A 830 4.57 14.57 -8.98
N LEU A 831 3.60 13.66 -8.97
CA LEU A 831 2.78 13.37 -10.16
C LEU A 831 1.78 14.49 -10.50
N SER A 832 1.59 15.49 -9.63
CA SER A 832 0.80 16.69 -9.97
C SER A 832 1.55 17.64 -10.91
N ALA A 833 2.88 17.55 -10.99
CA ALA A 833 3.70 18.31 -11.94
C ALA A 833 3.60 17.80 -13.40
N ILE A 834 2.95 16.65 -13.64
CA ILE A 834 2.73 16.15 -14.99
C ILE A 834 1.61 16.98 -15.62
N GLU A 835 1.99 17.86 -16.55
CA GLU A 835 1.11 18.73 -17.31
C GLU A 835 1.57 18.87 -18.76
N GLY A 836 0.68 19.35 -19.62
CA GLY A 836 0.95 19.64 -21.04
C GLY A 836 0.24 18.68 -21.98
N GLU A 837 0.31 18.99 -23.29
CA GLU A 837 -0.06 18.04 -24.34
C GLU A 837 1.04 16.98 -24.47
N LEU A 838 0.72 15.74 -24.10
CA LEU A 838 1.64 14.61 -24.09
C LEU A 838 1.04 13.45 -24.87
N ASP A 839 1.85 12.79 -25.68
CA ASP A 839 1.45 11.61 -26.47
C ASP A 839 1.66 10.29 -25.70
N LEU A 840 2.52 10.30 -24.69
CA LEU A 840 2.77 9.15 -23.81
C LEU A 840 3.33 9.62 -22.46
N ILE A 841 2.89 8.96 -21.39
CA ILE A 841 3.52 9.08 -20.07
C ILE A 841 4.21 7.75 -19.77
N ILE A 842 5.48 7.81 -19.34
CA ILE A 842 6.24 6.65 -18.86
C ILE A 842 6.47 6.82 -17.36
N SER A 843 5.75 6.04 -16.55
CA SER A 843 5.75 6.17 -15.08
C SER A 843 5.24 4.90 -14.39
N ASN A 844 5.08 4.91 -13.07
CA ASN A 844 4.60 3.79 -12.26
C ASN A 844 3.05 3.67 -12.24
N SER A 845 2.50 2.80 -11.40
CA SER A 845 1.04 2.60 -11.30
C SER A 845 0.27 3.83 -10.81
N HIS A 846 0.91 4.71 -10.04
CA HIS A 846 0.26 5.85 -9.41
C HIS A 846 0.02 7.00 -10.38
N ALA A 847 0.74 7.04 -11.51
CA ALA A 847 0.49 7.99 -12.59
C ALA A 847 -0.80 7.72 -13.39
N ALA A 848 -1.57 6.67 -13.07
CA ALA A 848 -2.79 6.33 -13.79
C ALA A 848 -3.81 7.48 -13.81
N ASP A 849 -4.09 8.10 -12.65
CA ASP A 849 -5.04 9.22 -12.55
C ASP A 849 -4.51 10.48 -13.26
N ALA A 850 -3.19 10.69 -13.30
CA ALA A 850 -2.58 11.80 -14.03
C ALA A 850 -2.66 11.58 -15.55
N ALA A 851 -2.44 10.35 -16.02
CA ALA A 851 -2.57 9.97 -17.41
C ALA A 851 -4.02 10.07 -17.90
N GLU A 852 -4.99 9.62 -17.10
CA GLU A 852 -6.42 9.80 -17.37
C GLU A 852 -6.82 11.28 -17.45
N LYS A 853 -6.32 12.12 -16.52
CA LYS A 853 -6.55 13.58 -16.53
C LYS A 853 -6.02 14.28 -17.78
N ILE A 854 -4.87 13.87 -18.29
CA ILE A 854 -4.26 14.46 -19.50
C ILE A 854 -4.84 13.86 -20.78
N GLY A 855 -5.35 12.62 -20.71
CA GLY A 855 -5.84 11.86 -21.86
C GLY A 855 -4.76 11.08 -22.61
N SER A 856 -3.54 10.97 -22.05
CA SER A 856 -2.42 10.24 -22.64
C SER A 856 -2.39 8.77 -22.22
N PRO A 857 -1.91 7.84 -23.06
CA PRO A 857 -1.59 6.48 -22.62
C PRO A 857 -0.45 6.47 -21.58
N LEU A 858 -0.46 5.45 -20.71
CA LEU A 858 0.54 5.23 -19.67
C LEU A 858 1.31 3.93 -19.93
N LEU A 859 2.60 4.04 -20.27
CA LEU A 859 3.54 2.92 -20.27
C LEU A 859 4.03 2.70 -18.84
N GLN A 860 3.49 1.69 -18.15
CA GLN A 860 3.86 1.43 -16.77
C GLN A 860 5.26 0.80 -16.66
N THR A 861 6.13 1.41 -15.85
CA THR A 861 7.47 0.92 -15.50
C THR A 861 7.95 1.51 -14.16
N GLY A 862 9.05 0.97 -13.61
CA GLY A 862 9.63 1.42 -12.35
C GLY A 862 8.89 0.93 -11.11
N PHE A 863 8.81 1.76 -10.08
CA PHE A 863 8.24 1.39 -8.79
C PHE A 863 7.15 2.39 -8.34
N PRO A 864 5.99 1.92 -7.85
CA PRO A 864 5.50 0.55 -7.85
C PRO A 864 4.70 0.24 -9.12
N VAL A 865 4.98 -0.87 -9.80
CA VAL A 865 4.13 -1.42 -10.87
C VAL A 865 3.34 -2.62 -10.34
N TYR A 866 2.02 -2.46 -10.18
CA TYR A 866 1.09 -3.51 -9.77
C TYR A 866 -0.20 -3.55 -10.60
N LYS A 867 -0.57 -2.45 -11.29
CA LYS A 867 -1.73 -2.42 -12.20
C LYS A 867 -1.49 -3.19 -13.53
N VAL A 868 -0.24 -3.58 -13.83
CA VAL A 868 0.14 -4.46 -14.95
C VAL A 868 0.61 -5.83 -14.44
N PHE A 869 0.23 -6.90 -15.14
CA PHE A 869 0.66 -8.28 -14.87
C PHE A 869 1.93 -8.62 -15.65
N GLY A 870 2.76 -9.53 -15.12
CA GLY A 870 4.00 -9.97 -15.77
C GLY A 870 5.17 -8.98 -15.71
N ASN A 871 5.03 -7.84 -15.01
CA ASN A 871 6.09 -6.83 -14.89
C ASN A 871 7.41 -7.41 -14.32
N THR A 872 7.33 -8.37 -13.41
CA THR A 872 8.52 -9.05 -12.86
C THR A 872 9.26 -9.93 -13.87
N ASN A 873 8.57 -10.38 -14.92
CA ASN A 873 9.10 -11.22 -16.00
C ASN A 873 9.51 -10.42 -17.26
N ARG A 874 9.34 -9.09 -17.24
CA ARG A 874 9.55 -8.21 -18.40
C ARG A 874 11.01 -7.79 -18.49
N VAL A 875 11.75 -8.36 -19.44
CA VAL A 875 13.11 -7.89 -19.74
C VAL A 875 13.04 -6.48 -20.36
N THR A 876 13.72 -5.52 -19.74
CA THR A 876 13.83 -4.12 -20.15
C THR A 876 15.25 -3.75 -20.60
N ILE A 877 16.27 -4.55 -20.26
CA ILE A 877 17.68 -4.30 -20.61
C ILE A 877 18.14 -4.99 -21.90
N GLY A 878 19.31 -4.56 -22.39
CA GLY A 878 19.98 -5.12 -23.55
C GLY A 878 19.18 -4.94 -24.85
N TYR A 879 19.65 -5.57 -25.93
CA TYR A 879 19.03 -5.41 -27.24
C TYR A 879 17.57 -5.89 -27.26
N ARG A 880 17.28 -7.03 -26.61
CA ARG A 880 15.94 -7.64 -26.54
C ARG A 880 14.97 -6.83 -25.67
N GLY A 881 15.40 -6.37 -24.49
CA GLY A 881 14.54 -5.57 -23.61
C GLY A 881 14.23 -4.21 -24.23
N THR A 882 15.25 -3.56 -24.78
CA THR A 882 15.09 -2.31 -25.56
C THR A 882 14.08 -2.49 -26.71
N GLN A 883 14.14 -3.61 -27.43
CA GLN A 883 13.18 -3.93 -28.49
C GLN A 883 11.74 -4.05 -27.94
N SER A 884 11.55 -4.71 -26.79
CA SER A 884 10.24 -4.81 -26.14
C SER A 884 9.68 -3.43 -25.77
N LEU A 885 10.49 -2.59 -25.12
CA LEU A 885 10.10 -1.23 -24.71
C LEU A 885 9.64 -0.39 -25.92
N ILE A 886 10.36 -0.46 -27.04
CA ILE A 886 10.02 0.24 -28.29
C ILE A 886 8.71 -0.30 -28.88
N HIS A 887 8.53 -1.62 -28.94
CA HIS A 887 7.30 -2.24 -29.45
C HIS A 887 6.08 -1.90 -28.58
N GLU A 888 6.23 -1.91 -27.26
CA GLU A 888 5.15 -1.59 -26.32
C GLU A 888 4.72 -0.12 -26.45
N ALA A 889 5.66 0.82 -26.49
CA ALA A 889 5.36 2.24 -26.70
C ALA A 889 4.76 2.51 -28.10
N ALA A 890 5.31 1.91 -29.17
CA ALA A 890 4.73 1.99 -30.52
C ALA A 890 3.29 1.46 -30.57
N THR A 891 3.00 0.38 -29.85
CA THR A 891 1.66 -0.21 -29.76
C THR A 891 0.68 0.71 -29.03
N LEU A 892 1.14 1.46 -28.02
CA LEU A 892 0.31 2.47 -27.35
C LEU A 892 -0.03 3.63 -28.30
N PHE A 893 0.95 4.17 -29.03
CA PHE A 893 0.69 5.20 -30.06
C PHE A 893 -0.26 4.72 -31.16
N ALA A 894 -0.10 3.48 -31.63
CA ALA A 894 -0.96 2.93 -32.68
C ALA A 894 -2.42 2.74 -32.25
N LYS A 895 -2.69 2.56 -30.95
CA LYS A 895 -4.04 2.44 -30.38
C LYS A 895 -4.84 3.74 -30.34
N GLU A 896 -4.19 4.90 -30.53
CA GLU A 896 -4.89 6.20 -30.61
C GLU A 896 -5.39 6.54 -32.01
N VAL A 897 -4.93 5.81 -33.04
CA VAL A 897 -5.24 6.08 -34.46
C VAL A 897 -6.54 5.39 -34.92
N HIS A 898 -7.21 4.66 -34.02
CA HIS A 898 -8.39 3.82 -34.28
C HIS A 898 -9.46 3.93 -33.19
#